data_AF-A0AA35TIB0-F1
#
_entry.id   AF-A0AA35TIB0-F1
#
_cell.length_a   1.000
_cell.length_b   1.000
_cell.length_c   1.000
_cell.angle_alpha   90.00
_cell.angle_beta   90.00
_cell.angle_gamma   90.00
#
_symmetry.space_group_name_H-M   'P 1'
#
loop_
_entity.id
_entity.type
_entity.pdbx_description
1 polymer ?
#
loop_
_entity_poly.entity_id
_entity_poly.type
_entity_poly.pdbx_seq_one_letter_code
_entity_poly.pdbx_strand_id
1 'polypeptide(L)'
;MTTMTDTGQRSSGANPDTDILLEVRNLQMHFPVTAGLIIQRAVAQIKAVDDVSFFVRRGETLGLVGESGCGKTTTGRCILQLYKPTGGEVYFDGQELTGMSTRQMRVMRRRMQVIFQDPYSSLNPRMTAGNIIGEPLIVHGLVNSKEEYRDRVSELLQNVGLNPYMADRFPHEFSGGQRQRIGVARALSVDPSFIVCDEPVSALDVSIQAQIVNLLEDLQEQFDLTYLFIAHDLSVVRHISNRVAVMYLGHIVEIADRNEIYQSPMHPYTRALLSAVPIPDPVIDAQRERILLSGEVPSPLNPPSGCVFHPRCPIAIDSCQAVVPELREVMNPQLIRNFCIIAHIDHGKSTLADRFLEITETVRPQEMKAQFMDQMELERERGITIKGKAVAMRHKARDGRVYQLNLIDTPGHVDFSYEVSRALAACEGALLVVDASQGIEAQTIANTLLAMEYDLDLIPVVNKVDLPQAEPARVAGELQQVFGFREDEILYASAKEGTGAQDILDAVVERLQPPSGDTEGPFRALVFDSVYNTYKGIIAHVRVEDGQVSKNDKVLVMSSGRVAEIMEVGVFSPFPKAVDALYSGQVGYIATGFKDVQECSVGDTLTNNNRPASEPLPGYVELKSMVFAGLYPSDGEEYNSLRAALEKLRLNDASLTMEPESSRALGFGFRCGFLGLMHLEIVQERLEREYDLDLIVTAPSVAYQVVLQNGATISVDNPSKLPDPNELKEIQEPILGLTIVAPNRHVGAIMELMHTRRSDFKRMEYIQGITARDGGEAKEEQTRVVMEYTMPLSEMLADFYNQLKSKTQGYASLDYTFEGYRVAPLSRVDILINHLPVEALSMIVHRDVAVVHGRSLVEKLRTTIPRQLFEVPIQAAIGSRVIARETVRALRKDVLAKCYGGDITRKRKLLEKQKEGKKRMKSVGRVEVPQEAFLSLLGIGSEN
;
A
#
# COMPACT_ATOMS: atom_id res chain seq x y z
N MET A 1 20.88 -19.67 45.08
CA MET A 1 19.59 -18.97 45.26
C MET A 1 19.80 -17.60 44.65
N THR A 2 19.50 -17.51 43.37
CA THR A 2 20.00 -16.46 42.47
C THR A 2 18.78 -15.95 41.73
N THR A 3 18.24 -14.81 42.14
CA THR A 3 17.16 -14.12 41.44
C THR A 3 17.80 -13.07 40.55
N MET A 4 17.90 -13.38 39.27
CA MET A 4 18.08 -12.40 38.21
C MET A 4 16.75 -11.68 38.01
N THR A 5 16.74 -10.36 38.21
CA THR A 5 15.62 -9.49 37.85
C THR A 5 15.91 -8.82 36.51
N ASP A 6 15.27 -9.39 35.50
CA ASP A 6 14.55 -8.74 34.39
C ASP A 6 15.10 -7.43 33.81
N THR A 7 15.74 -7.55 32.65
CA THR A 7 16.09 -6.48 31.71
C THR A 7 14.84 -6.07 30.92
N GLY A 8 14.15 -5.02 31.36
CA GLY A 8 12.97 -4.46 30.69
C GLY A 8 13.31 -3.80 29.35
N GLN A 9 12.76 -4.36 28.26
CA GLN A 9 12.71 -3.77 26.92
C GLN A 9 11.85 -2.49 26.91
N ARG A 10 12.40 -1.42 26.31
CA ARG A 10 11.78 -0.08 26.21
C ARG A 10 10.52 -0.11 25.33
N SER A 11 9.40 0.40 25.86
CA SER A 11 8.11 0.56 25.20
C SER A 11 8.08 1.80 24.29
N SER A 12 7.92 1.62 22.97
CA SER A 12 7.83 2.67 21.93
C SER A 12 6.41 3.26 21.78
N GLY A 13 5.79 3.63 22.90
CA GLY A 13 4.40 4.10 22.97
C GLY A 13 4.21 5.56 23.38
N ALA A 14 5.17 6.44 23.11
CA ALA A 14 5.07 7.86 23.48
C ALA A 14 4.70 8.73 22.26
N ASN A 15 3.84 9.72 22.48
CA ASN A 15 3.50 10.80 21.54
C ASN A 15 4.82 11.38 20.95
N PRO A 16 4.95 11.68 19.64
CA PRO A 16 6.22 12.17 19.06
C PRO A 16 6.78 13.42 19.76
N ASP A 17 5.92 14.26 20.36
CA ASP A 17 6.31 15.41 21.16
C ASP A 17 6.85 15.06 22.57
N THR A 18 6.54 13.87 23.11
CA THR A 18 6.96 13.46 24.46
C THR A 18 8.36 12.84 24.54
N ASP A 19 8.96 12.53 23.39
CA ASP A 19 10.31 11.94 23.31
C ASP A 19 11.43 13.00 23.15
N ILE A 20 11.07 14.25 22.84
CA ILE A 20 12.01 15.35 22.65
C ILE A 20 12.49 15.88 24.01
N LEU A 21 13.81 15.84 24.25
CA LEU A 21 14.41 16.40 25.47
C LEU A 21 14.77 17.89 25.29
N LEU A 22 15.32 18.23 24.13
CA LEU A 22 15.73 19.59 23.79
C LEU A 22 15.12 19.98 22.45
N GLU A 23 14.52 21.16 22.39
CA GLU A 23 14.03 21.76 21.16
C GLU A 23 14.51 23.20 21.05
N VAL A 24 15.07 23.55 19.89
CA VAL A 24 15.62 24.88 19.58
C VAL A 24 14.83 25.41 18.39
N ARG A 25 14.25 26.61 18.52
CA ARG A 25 13.43 27.25 17.48
C ARG A 25 13.96 28.63 17.14
N ASN A 26 14.31 28.82 15.88
CA ASN A 26 14.73 30.09 15.28
C ASN A 26 15.78 30.85 16.12
N LEU A 27 16.75 30.12 16.68
CA LEU A 27 17.72 30.67 17.62
C LEU A 27 18.59 31.72 16.94
N GLN A 28 18.76 32.87 17.60
CA GLN A 28 19.59 33.97 17.13
C GLN A 28 20.52 34.47 18.23
N MET A 29 21.78 34.75 17.86
CA MET A 29 22.77 35.35 18.74
C MET A 29 23.65 36.34 17.98
N HIS A 30 23.37 37.63 18.18
CA HIS A 30 24.09 38.73 17.53
C HIS A 30 24.94 39.51 18.56
N PHE A 31 26.26 39.57 18.36
CA PHE A 31 27.16 40.30 19.25
C PHE A 31 27.36 41.74 18.79
N PRO A 32 27.19 42.77 19.64
CA PRO A 32 27.45 44.15 19.27
C PRO A 32 28.95 44.41 19.12
N VAL A 33 29.34 45.07 18.04
CA VAL A 33 30.70 45.60 17.84
C VAL A 33 30.71 47.05 18.30
N THR A 34 31.51 47.37 19.31
CA THR A 34 31.60 48.73 19.84
C THR A 34 32.86 49.46 19.40
N ALA A 35 32.77 50.78 19.17
CA ALA A 35 33.91 51.65 18.87
C ALA A 35 33.92 52.87 19.79
N GLY A 36 35.13 53.35 20.14
CA GLY A 36 35.38 54.54 20.96
C GLY A 36 36.15 54.27 22.26
N LEU A 37 37.13 55.12 22.58
CA LEU A 37 38.03 54.98 23.75
C LEU A 37 37.40 55.43 25.08
N ILE A 38 36.38 56.30 25.06
CA ILE A 38 35.76 56.90 26.26
C ILE A 38 34.27 56.61 26.34
N ILE A 39 33.58 56.51 25.20
CA ILE A 39 32.17 56.13 25.09
C ILE A 39 32.06 55.03 24.03
N GLN A 40 31.78 53.80 24.45
CA GLN A 40 31.58 52.66 23.55
C GLN A 40 30.21 52.76 22.88
N ARG A 41 30.17 53.09 21.58
CA ARG A 41 28.93 53.04 20.77
C ARG A 41 28.93 51.78 19.91
N ALA A 42 27.78 51.10 19.79
CA ALA A 42 27.63 49.96 18.87
C ALA A 42 27.63 50.46 17.42
N VAL A 43 28.50 49.93 16.57
CA VAL A 43 28.73 50.35 15.18
C VAL A 43 28.36 49.24 14.18
N ALA A 44 28.37 47.97 14.60
CA ALA A 44 27.93 46.82 13.80
C ALA A 44 27.45 45.67 14.72
N GLN A 45 26.90 44.61 14.13
CA GLN A 45 26.56 43.38 14.84
C GLN A 45 27.18 42.17 14.13
N ILE A 46 27.82 41.29 14.89
CA ILE A 46 28.31 39.99 14.40
C ILE A 46 27.17 38.98 14.56
N LYS A 47 26.67 38.45 13.45
CA LYS A 47 25.64 37.41 13.48
C LYS A 47 26.27 36.04 13.65
N ALA A 48 26.49 35.62 14.90
CA ALA A 48 27.17 34.36 15.19
C ALA A 48 26.25 33.13 15.07
N VAL A 49 24.97 33.31 15.35
CA VAL A 49 23.89 32.34 15.10
C VAL A 49 22.72 33.15 14.54
N ASP A 50 22.18 32.75 13.40
CA ASP A 50 21.09 33.44 12.72
C ASP A 50 20.13 32.37 12.20
N ASP A 51 19.01 32.15 12.90
CA ASP A 51 17.95 31.21 12.51
C ASP A 51 18.35 29.72 12.54
N VAL A 52 18.74 29.23 13.73
CA VAL A 52 19.02 27.80 13.96
C VAL A 52 17.84 27.12 14.63
N SER A 53 17.35 26.04 14.00
CA SER A 53 16.26 25.21 14.54
C SER A 53 16.61 23.72 14.45
N PHE A 54 16.44 22.99 15.56
CA PHE A 54 16.61 21.53 15.62
C PHE A 54 16.07 20.98 16.95
N PHE A 55 16.01 19.66 17.08
CA PHE A 55 15.64 18.99 18.31
C PHE A 55 16.59 17.81 18.61
N VAL A 56 16.64 17.39 19.87
CA VAL A 56 17.38 16.22 20.36
C VAL A 56 16.46 15.37 21.24
N ARG A 57 16.35 14.08 20.93
CA ARG A 57 15.55 13.10 21.69
C ARG A 57 16.31 12.57 22.90
N ARG A 58 15.60 11.98 23.84
CA ARG A 58 16.24 11.34 25.01
C ARG A 58 17.14 10.19 24.59
N GLY A 59 18.35 10.14 25.15
CA GLY A 59 19.34 9.12 24.83
C GLY A 59 19.98 9.30 23.45
N GLU A 60 19.67 10.37 22.72
CA GLU A 60 20.23 10.66 21.39
C GLU A 60 21.51 11.49 21.49
N THR A 61 22.47 11.23 20.60
CA THR A 61 23.58 12.12 20.30
C THR A 61 23.34 12.84 18.98
N LEU A 62 23.10 14.16 19.04
CA LEU A 62 23.12 15.02 17.86
C LEU A 62 24.51 15.60 17.66
N GLY A 63 25.16 15.28 16.55
CA GLY A 63 26.43 15.89 16.14
C GLY A 63 26.19 17.25 15.50
N LEU A 64 26.93 18.29 15.92
CA LEU A 64 26.92 19.61 15.29
C LEU A 64 28.30 19.91 14.70
N VAL A 65 28.38 19.99 13.37
CA VAL A 65 29.65 20.07 12.63
C VAL A 65 29.72 21.28 11.70
N GLY A 66 30.93 21.69 11.33
CA GLY A 66 31.18 22.80 10.41
C GLY A 66 32.56 23.44 10.59
N GLU A 67 32.97 24.31 9.67
CA GLU A 67 34.22 25.07 9.72
C GLU A 67 34.36 25.88 11.04
N SER A 68 35.60 26.20 11.41
CA SER A 68 35.86 27.04 12.59
C SER A 68 35.20 28.41 12.44
N GLY A 69 34.58 28.91 13.51
CA GLY A 69 33.88 30.20 13.49
C GLY A 69 32.46 30.20 12.91
N CYS A 70 31.90 29.04 12.50
CA CYS A 70 30.55 28.99 11.93
C CYS A 70 29.39 29.12 12.95
N GLY A 71 29.67 29.14 14.26
CA GLY A 71 28.68 29.38 15.32
C GLY A 71 28.41 28.23 16.30
N LYS A 72 29.01 27.04 16.10
CA LYS A 72 28.72 25.82 16.90
C LYS A 72 28.78 26.00 18.42
N THR A 73 29.92 26.49 18.93
CA THR A 73 30.13 26.76 20.36
C THR A 73 29.16 27.84 20.88
N THR A 74 28.85 28.85 20.06
CA THR A 74 27.86 29.88 20.40
C THR A 74 26.48 29.27 20.57
N THR A 75 26.06 28.38 19.66
CA THR A 75 24.79 27.63 19.75
C THR A 75 24.73 26.83 21.05
N GLY A 76 25.77 26.07 21.40
CA GLY A 76 25.84 25.32 22.66
C GLY A 76 25.73 26.22 23.90
N ARG A 77 26.41 27.36 23.90
CA ARG A 77 26.34 28.35 25.01
C ARG A 77 24.98 29.02 25.13
N CYS A 78 24.29 29.27 24.02
CA CYS A 78 22.93 29.79 24.01
C CYS A 78 21.93 28.79 24.58
N ILE A 79 22.05 27.50 24.20
CA ILE A 79 21.20 26.42 24.74
C ILE A 79 21.31 26.33 26.26
N LEU A 80 22.53 26.43 26.79
CA LEU A 80 22.81 26.42 28.23
C LEU A 80 22.48 27.74 28.95
N GLN A 81 22.00 28.75 28.22
CA GLN A 81 21.77 30.11 28.71
C GLN A 81 23.02 30.73 29.38
N LEU A 82 24.21 30.37 28.90
CA LEU A 82 25.48 31.05 29.23
C LEU A 82 25.61 32.36 28.45
N TYR A 83 25.10 32.37 27.23
CA TYR A 83 24.76 33.58 26.49
C TYR A 83 23.25 33.68 26.38
N LYS A 84 22.72 34.86 26.68
CA LYS A 84 21.29 35.12 26.47
C LYS A 84 21.08 35.32 24.95
N PRO A 85 20.29 34.48 24.28
CA PRO A 85 19.95 34.65 22.87
C PRO A 85 19.39 36.05 22.59
N THR A 86 19.71 36.60 21.42
CA THR A 86 19.11 37.87 20.95
C THR A 86 17.72 37.66 20.36
N GLY A 87 17.39 36.44 19.96
CA GLY A 87 16.09 36.01 19.45
C GLY A 87 15.96 34.47 19.44
N GLY A 88 14.75 33.98 19.17
CA GLY A 88 14.42 32.56 19.19
C GLY A 88 14.14 32.00 20.59
N GLU A 89 13.83 30.71 20.65
CA GLU A 89 13.36 30.00 21.84
C GLU A 89 14.14 28.70 22.04
N VAL A 90 14.40 28.35 23.30
CA VAL A 90 15.00 27.08 23.70
C VAL A 90 14.10 26.40 24.71
N TYR A 91 13.59 25.22 24.37
CA TYR A 91 12.77 24.39 25.23
C TYR A 91 13.59 23.19 25.72
N PHE A 92 13.55 22.95 27.02
CA PHE A 92 14.13 21.77 27.64
C PHE A 92 13.05 21.05 28.44
N ASP A 93 12.79 19.79 28.11
CA ASP A 93 11.77 18.97 28.75
C ASP A 93 10.38 19.65 28.72
N GLY A 94 10.04 20.24 27.58
CA GLY A 94 8.82 21.03 27.35
C GLY A 94 8.80 22.43 28.00
N GLN A 95 9.85 22.84 28.71
CA GLN A 95 9.91 24.14 29.41
C GLN A 95 10.80 25.14 28.67
N GLU A 96 10.27 26.33 28.40
CA GLU A 96 10.98 27.45 27.77
C GLU A 96 12.04 28.06 28.72
N LEU A 97 13.30 28.15 28.28
CA LEU A 97 14.45 28.55 29.10
C LEU A 97 14.79 30.05 29.06
N THR A 98 14.55 30.73 27.94
CA THR A 98 15.09 32.07 27.64
C THR A 98 14.49 33.17 28.53
N GLY A 99 13.28 32.94 29.06
CA GLY A 99 12.60 33.81 30.02
C GLY A 99 12.84 33.49 31.50
N MET A 100 13.58 32.43 31.84
CA MET A 100 13.69 31.96 33.23
C MET A 100 14.52 32.89 34.13
N SER A 101 14.09 33.04 35.38
CA SER A 101 14.86 33.73 36.42
C SER A 101 16.11 32.94 36.84
N THR A 102 17.10 33.61 37.45
CA THR A 102 18.32 32.97 37.98
C THR A 102 18.03 31.81 38.93
N ARG A 103 16.92 31.88 39.70
CA ARG A 103 16.50 30.80 40.61
C ARG A 103 15.98 29.58 39.86
N GLN A 104 15.16 29.79 38.82
CA GLN A 104 14.63 28.71 37.98
C GLN A 104 15.76 28.05 37.17
N MET A 105 16.67 28.85 36.61
CA MET A 105 17.84 28.36 35.90
C MET A 105 18.78 27.53 36.78
N ARG A 106 18.83 27.75 38.10
CA ARG A 106 19.64 26.92 39.01
C ARG A 106 19.20 25.45 39.02
N VAL A 107 17.90 25.18 38.83
CA VAL A 107 17.37 23.81 38.71
C VAL A 107 17.75 23.21 37.37
N MET A 108 17.58 23.97 36.28
CA MET A 108 17.92 23.51 34.92
C MET A 108 19.42 23.25 34.76
N ARG A 109 20.28 24.08 35.36
CA ARG A 109 21.74 23.87 35.38
C ARG A 109 22.16 22.57 36.05
N ARG A 110 21.34 21.96 36.93
CA ARG A 110 21.64 20.62 37.44
C ARG A 110 21.49 19.56 36.34
N ARG A 111 20.47 19.72 35.48
CA ARG A 111 20.09 18.75 34.44
C ARG A 111 20.85 18.93 33.12
N MET A 112 21.36 20.14 32.88
CA MET A 112 22.09 20.52 31.67
C MET A 112 23.53 20.89 32.03
N GLN A 113 24.50 20.13 31.53
CA GLN A 113 25.91 20.30 31.82
C GLN A 113 26.73 20.50 30.55
N VAL A 114 28.02 20.84 30.71
CA VAL A 114 28.92 21.10 29.59
C VAL A 114 30.30 20.54 29.83
N ILE A 115 30.84 19.90 28.80
CA ILE A 115 32.25 19.55 28.66
C ILE A 115 32.85 20.57 27.71
N PHE A 116 33.80 21.38 28.20
CA PHE A 116 34.38 22.47 27.42
C PHE A 116 35.52 22.00 26.52
N GLN A 117 35.75 22.76 25.45
CA GLN A 117 36.75 22.52 24.41
C GLN A 117 38.17 22.35 24.93
N ASP A 118 38.63 23.24 25.81
CA ASP A 118 39.98 23.20 26.34
C ASP A 118 40.00 22.74 27.82
N PRO A 119 40.55 21.54 28.12
CA PRO A 119 40.69 21.07 29.49
C PRO A 119 41.68 21.89 30.33
N TYR A 120 42.58 22.66 29.71
CA TYR A 120 43.53 23.49 30.44
C TYR A 120 42.86 24.74 31.02
N SER A 121 42.13 25.49 30.21
CA SER A 121 41.44 26.72 30.64
C SER A 121 40.14 26.46 31.41
N SER A 122 39.53 25.28 31.25
CA SER A 122 38.26 24.94 31.92
C SER A 122 38.39 24.37 33.33
N LEU A 123 39.61 24.00 33.77
CA LEU A 123 39.90 23.51 35.11
C LEU A 123 40.65 24.58 35.92
N ASN A 124 40.26 24.80 37.18
CA ASN A 124 40.95 25.75 38.04
C ASN A 124 42.32 25.18 38.47
N PRO A 125 43.46 25.77 38.07
CA PRO A 125 44.78 25.20 38.36
C PRO A 125 45.14 25.21 39.84
N ARG A 126 44.40 25.95 40.68
CA ARG A 126 44.60 26.04 42.14
C ARG A 126 43.75 25.04 42.93
N MET A 127 42.92 24.25 42.28
CA MET A 127 42.06 23.24 42.91
C MET A 127 42.58 21.84 42.57
N THR A 128 42.45 20.90 43.50
CA THR A 128 42.72 19.48 43.23
C THR A 128 41.61 18.88 42.36
N ALA A 129 41.88 17.76 41.68
CA ALA A 129 40.90 17.07 40.85
C ALA A 129 39.62 16.71 41.62
N GLY A 130 39.76 16.24 42.87
CA GLY A 130 38.64 15.95 43.74
C GLY A 130 37.80 17.18 44.08
N ASN A 131 38.46 18.32 44.37
CA ASN A 131 37.75 19.58 44.61
C ASN A 131 37.02 20.09 43.37
N ILE A 132 37.59 19.92 42.17
CA ILE A 132 36.95 20.33 40.91
C ILE A 132 35.72 19.47 40.61
N ILE A 133 35.81 18.15 40.80
CA ILE A 133 34.70 17.22 40.57
C ILE A 133 33.61 17.39 41.63
N GLY A 134 33.99 17.66 42.88
CA GLY A 134 33.04 17.76 44.00
C GLY A 134 32.45 19.16 44.22
N GLU A 135 32.99 20.23 43.64
CA GLU A 135 32.43 21.58 43.78
C GLU A 135 30.94 21.66 43.37
N PRO A 136 30.49 21.07 42.23
CA PRO A 136 29.07 21.03 41.89
C PRO A 136 28.20 20.31 42.91
N LEU A 137 28.69 19.23 43.54
CA LEU A 137 27.97 18.51 44.60
C LEU A 137 27.65 19.43 45.78
N ILE A 138 28.62 20.26 46.18
CA ILE A 138 28.46 21.24 47.26
C ILE A 138 27.51 22.36 46.83
N VAL A 139 27.69 22.91 45.63
CA VAL A 139 26.88 24.03 45.11
C VAL A 139 25.40 23.64 44.98
N HIS A 140 25.11 22.38 44.65
CA HIS A 140 23.75 21.88 44.51
C HIS A 140 23.21 21.16 45.76
N GLY A 141 24.01 21.05 46.83
CA GLY A 141 23.59 20.41 48.09
C GLY A 141 23.27 18.93 47.93
N LEU A 142 24.04 18.21 47.11
CA LEU A 142 23.81 16.79 46.77
C LEU A 142 24.46 15.82 47.75
N VAL A 143 25.27 16.32 48.67
CA VAL A 143 25.95 15.53 49.69
C VAL A 143 25.80 16.21 51.05
N ASN A 144 25.56 15.43 52.10
CA ASN A 144 25.27 15.89 53.45
C ASN A 144 26.43 15.67 54.42
N SER A 145 27.43 14.87 54.04
CA SER A 145 28.60 14.56 54.88
C SER A 145 29.91 14.59 54.09
N LYS A 146 31.04 14.70 54.81
CA LYS A 146 32.38 14.63 54.21
C LYS A 146 32.73 13.23 53.69
N GLU A 147 32.12 12.19 54.27
CA GLU A 147 32.32 10.79 53.84
C GLU A 147 31.62 10.57 52.50
N GLU A 148 30.34 10.92 52.42
CA GLU A 148 29.53 10.88 51.19
C GLU A 148 30.15 11.71 50.05
N TYR A 149 30.72 12.89 50.36
CA TYR A 149 31.47 13.68 49.39
C TYR A 149 32.67 12.92 48.80
N ARG A 150 33.46 12.26 49.67
CA ARG A 150 34.65 11.51 49.23
C ARG A 150 34.28 10.28 48.43
N ASP A 151 33.26 9.56 48.87
CA ASP A 151 32.77 8.36 48.18
C ASP A 151 32.25 8.71 46.78
N ARG A 152 31.45 9.78 46.67
CA ARG A 152 30.92 10.24 45.37
C ARG A 152 32.04 10.71 44.43
N VAL A 153 33.02 11.45 44.92
CA VAL A 153 34.18 11.87 44.12
C VAL A 153 35.00 10.66 43.67
N SER A 154 35.19 9.66 44.53
CA SER A 154 35.88 8.40 44.21
C SER A 154 35.15 7.62 43.11
N GLU A 155 33.83 7.48 43.22
CA GLU A 155 32.97 6.84 42.22
C GLU A 155 33.05 7.56 40.86
N LEU A 156 32.93 8.90 40.85
CA LEU A 156 33.00 9.68 39.61
C LEU A 156 34.37 9.56 38.91
N LEU A 157 35.47 9.49 39.67
CA LEU A 157 36.79 9.21 39.13
C LEU A 157 36.87 7.81 38.50
N GLN A 158 36.29 6.80 39.17
CA GLN A 158 36.24 5.42 38.64
C GLN A 158 35.41 5.34 37.35
N ASN A 159 34.26 6.00 37.29
CA ASN A 159 33.39 6.03 36.11
C ASN A 159 34.09 6.59 34.87
N VAL A 160 35.03 7.52 35.05
CA VAL A 160 35.86 8.06 33.95
C VAL A 160 37.20 7.36 33.78
N GLY A 161 37.42 6.20 34.42
CA GLY A 161 38.63 5.40 34.31
C GLY A 161 39.87 5.99 34.99
N LEU A 162 39.69 6.84 36.01
CA LEU A 162 40.76 7.38 36.85
C LEU A 162 40.78 6.71 38.23
N ASN A 163 41.96 6.60 38.82
CA ASN A 163 42.08 5.97 40.13
C ASN A 163 41.71 6.98 41.25
N PRO A 164 40.88 6.62 42.24
CA PRO A 164 40.46 7.51 43.33
C PRO A 164 41.59 8.24 44.08
N TYR A 165 42.77 7.63 44.25
CA TYR A 165 43.89 8.31 44.93
C TYR A 165 44.37 9.56 44.18
N MET A 166 44.01 9.71 42.90
CA MET A 166 44.35 10.88 42.10
C MET A 166 43.54 12.13 42.49
N ALA A 167 42.53 12.00 43.36
CA ALA A 167 41.70 13.13 43.80
C ALA A 167 42.49 14.29 44.42
N ASP A 168 43.63 14.01 45.08
CA ASP A 168 44.46 15.02 45.74
C ASP A 168 45.45 15.71 44.80
N ARG A 169 45.52 15.31 43.53
CA ARG A 169 46.42 15.88 42.52
C ARG A 169 45.85 17.14 41.89
N PHE A 170 46.73 18.04 41.44
CA PHE A 170 46.37 19.25 40.71
C PHE A 170 46.30 19.02 39.20
N PRO A 171 45.52 19.81 38.43
CA PRO A 171 45.37 19.65 36.99
C PRO A 171 46.69 19.54 36.21
N HIS A 172 47.73 20.27 36.62
CA HIS A 172 49.03 20.27 35.93
C HIS A 172 49.76 18.92 36.01
N GLU A 173 49.38 18.04 36.95
CA GLU A 173 49.96 16.71 37.15
C GLU A 173 49.28 15.62 36.30
N PHE A 174 48.29 15.98 35.49
CA PHE A 174 47.55 15.09 34.59
C PHE A 174 47.90 15.33 33.12
N SER A 175 47.88 14.25 32.32
CA SER A 175 47.90 14.33 30.86
C SER A 175 46.64 14.98 30.28
N GLY A 176 46.67 15.43 29.02
CA GLY A 176 45.52 16.06 28.36
C GLY A 176 44.25 15.20 28.42
N GLY A 177 44.35 13.91 28.09
CA GLY A 177 43.22 12.97 28.17
C GLY A 177 42.70 12.75 29.59
N GLN A 178 43.58 12.73 30.61
CA GLN A 178 43.15 12.63 32.00
C GLN A 178 42.45 13.90 32.49
N ARG A 179 42.92 15.09 32.07
CA ARG A 179 42.22 16.34 32.36
C ARG A 179 40.84 16.38 31.71
N GLN A 180 40.72 15.86 30.50
CA GLN A 180 39.42 15.74 29.84
C GLN A 180 38.48 14.82 30.62
N ARG A 181 38.97 13.66 31.08
CA ARG A 181 38.23 12.75 31.98
C ARG A 181 37.77 13.43 33.26
N ILE A 182 38.59 14.30 33.86
CA ILE A 182 38.19 15.13 35.02
C ILE A 182 37.05 16.09 34.64
N GLY A 183 37.12 16.70 33.44
CA GLY A 183 36.04 17.54 32.91
C GLY A 183 34.72 16.79 32.72
N VAL A 184 34.78 15.56 32.20
CA VAL A 184 33.64 14.65 32.07
C VAL A 184 33.07 14.29 33.45
N ALA A 185 33.93 13.88 34.40
CA ALA A 185 33.51 13.53 35.77
C ALA A 185 32.84 14.71 36.49
N ARG A 186 33.35 15.94 36.28
CA ARG A 186 32.72 17.16 36.81
C ARG A 186 31.32 17.35 36.24
N ALA A 187 31.12 17.18 34.92
CA ALA A 187 29.81 17.30 34.29
C ALA A 187 28.82 16.25 34.82
N LEU A 188 29.28 15.01 35.03
CA LEU A 188 28.46 13.92 35.55
C LEU A 188 28.07 14.07 37.03
N SER A 189 28.83 14.85 37.81
CA SER A 189 28.69 14.90 39.27
C SER A 189 27.28 15.23 39.78
N VAL A 190 26.46 15.89 38.98
CA VAL A 190 25.12 16.36 39.35
C VAL A 190 23.97 15.53 38.78
N ASP A 191 24.28 14.39 38.16
CA ASP A 191 23.35 13.48 37.46
C ASP A 191 22.57 14.20 36.34
N PRO A 192 23.27 14.75 35.34
CA PRO A 192 22.61 15.46 34.24
C PRO A 192 21.81 14.51 33.35
N SER A 193 20.79 15.02 32.68
CA SER A 193 20.11 14.30 31.59
C SER A 193 20.58 14.77 30.21
N PHE A 194 21.24 15.93 30.13
CA PHE A 194 21.74 16.51 28.88
C PHE A 194 23.13 17.12 29.07
N ILE A 195 24.05 16.82 28.15
CA ILE A 195 25.41 17.38 28.15
C ILE A 195 25.74 17.96 26.79
N VAL A 196 26.15 19.23 26.76
CA VAL A 196 26.81 19.81 25.59
C VAL A 196 28.28 19.43 25.62
N CYS A 197 28.72 18.65 24.64
CA CYS A 197 30.11 18.30 24.45
C CYS A 197 30.71 19.28 23.44
N ASP A 198 31.27 20.38 23.93
CA ASP A 198 31.87 21.43 23.10
C ASP A 198 33.29 21.04 22.73
N GLU A 199 33.49 20.41 21.57
CA GLU A 199 34.80 19.93 21.09
C GLU A 199 35.60 19.11 22.13
N PRO A 200 35.00 18.06 22.72
CA PRO A 200 35.54 17.36 23.90
C PRO A 200 36.82 16.56 23.60
N VAL A 201 37.19 16.43 22.33
CA VAL A 201 38.38 15.69 21.87
C VAL A 201 39.38 16.59 21.15
N SER A 202 39.13 17.90 21.10
CA SER A 202 40.06 18.85 20.48
C SER A 202 41.37 18.91 21.27
N ALA A 203 42.49 19.12 20.56
CA ALA A 203 43.84 19.15 21.13
C ALA A 203 44.33 17.84 21.82
N LEU A 204 43.75 16.68 21.48
CA LEU A 204 44.21 15.36 21.92
C LEU A 204 44.75 14.54 20.73
N ASP A 205 45.70 13.65 20.99
CA ASP A 205 46.17 12.67 19.99
C ASP A 205 45.07 11.69 19.60
N VAL A 206 45.05 11.21 18.35
CA VAL A 206 43.99 10.35 17.77
C VAL A 206 43.63 9.15 18.66
N SER A 207 44.61 8.48 19.27
CA SER A 207 44.35 7.34 20.16
C SER A 207 43.62 7.75 21.45
N ILE A 208 43.91 8.93 21.98
CA ILE A 208 43.24 9.46 23.17
C ILE A 208 41.84 9.97 22.81
N GLN A 209 41.66 10.56 21.62
CA GLN A 209 40.34 10.97 21.12
C GLN A 209 39.39 9.77 21.09
N ALA A 210 39.81 8.65 20.49
CA ALA A 210 39.02 7.41 20.45
C ALA A 210 38.67 6.89 21.85
N GLN A 211 39.62 6.93 22.80
CA GLN A 211 39.35 6.53 24.19
C GLN A 211 38.31 7.42 24.89
N ILE A 212 38.30 8.72 24.62
CA ILE A 212 37.30 9.65 25.18
C ILE A 212 35.94 9.44 24.52
N VAL A 213 35.90 9.18 23.21
CA VAL A 213 34.66 8.87 22.49
C VAL A 213 34.01 7.61 23.04
N ASN A 214 34.75 6.51 23.13
CA ASN A 214 34.24 5.26 23.71
C ASN A 214 33.76 5.45 25.15
N LEU A 215 34.49 6.24 25.95
CA LEU A 215 34.06 6.58 27.30
C LEU A 215 32.70 7.32 27.30
N LEU A 216 32.50 8.27 26.38
CA LEU A 216 31.22 9.00 26.30
C LEU A 216 30.07 8.08 25.89
N GLU A 217 30.32 7.12 24.99
CA GLU A 217 29.35 6.09 24.59
C GLU A 217 28.99 5.18 25.79
N ASP A 218 29.99 4.66 26.50
CA ASP A 218 29.78 3.82 27.70
C ASP A 218 28.95 4.57 28.76
N LEU A 219 29.26 5.85 28.98
CA LEU A 219 28.52 6.71 29.91
C LEU A 219 27.10 6.99 29.42
N GLN A 220 26.90 7.10 28.11
CA GLN A 220 25.58 7.30 27.53
C GLN A 220 24.66 6.13 27.83
N GLU A 221 25.16 4.91 27.62
CA GLU A 221 24.43 3.68 27.87
C GLU A 221 24.18 3.48 29.38
N GLN A 222 25.20 3.72 30.21
CA GLN A 222 25.12 3.51 31.65
C GLN A 222 24.18 4.51 32.36
N PHE A 223 24.15 5.76 31.93
CA PHE A 223 23.43 6.85 32.63
C PHE A 223 22.26 7.43 31.83
N ASP A 224 21.91 6.84 30.67
CA ASP A 224 20.85 7.32 29.76
C ASP A 224 21.03 8.79 29.36
N LEU A 225 22.27 9.17 29.04
CA LEU A 225 22.62 10.56 28.74
C LEU A 225 22.20 10.96 27.33
N THR A 226 21.89 12.25 27.18
CA THR A 226 21.63 12.87 25.88
C THR A 226 22.73 13.87 25.56
N TYR A 227 23.25 13.85 24.34
CA TYR A 227 24.38 14.68 23.95
C TYR A 227 24.08 15.61 22.78
N LEU A 228 24.55 16.85 22.91
CA LEU A 228 24.88 17.69 21.76
C LEU A 228 26.40 17.64 21.57
N PHE A 229 26.86 16.93 20.54
CA PHE A 229 28.28 16.70 20.29
C PHE A 229 28.81 17.66 19.24
N ILE A 230 29.50 18.71 19.68
CA ILE A 230 30.10 19.71 18.79
C ILE A 230 31.51 19.26 18.41
N ALA A 231 31.79 19.19 17.11
CA ALA A 231 33.12 18.89 16.62
C ALA A 231 33.39 19.55 15.27
N HIS A 232 34.67 19.68 14.92
CA HIS A 232 35.10 20.04 13.58
C HIS A 232 35.57 18.83 12.76
N ASP A 233 35.79 17.66 13.39
CA ASP A 233 36.17 16.42 12.73
C ASP A 233 34.95 15.50 12.54
N LEU A 234 34.54 15.37 11.28
CA LEU A 234 33.45 14.49 10.85
C LEU A 234 33.74 13.01 11.15
N SER A 235 34.99 12.57 11.14
CA SER A 235 35.36 11.17 11.42
C SER A 235 34.96 10.76 12.84
N VAL A 236 35.15 11.67 13.80
CA VAL A 236 34.75 11.47 15.20
C VAL A 236 33.23 11.48 15.34
N VAL A 237 32.56 12.43 14.68
CA VAL A 237 31.10 12.56 14.72
C VAL A 237 30.42 11.32 14.14
N ARG A 238 31.02 10.70 13.11
CA ARG A 238 30.52 9.43 12.56
C ARG A 238 30.50 8.31 13.59
N HIS A 239 31.39 8.29 14.57
CA HIS A 239 31.42 7.20 15.55
C HIS A 239 30.28 7.36 16.56
N ILE A 240 30.16 8.54 17.18
CA ILE A 240 29.30 8.77 18.35
C ILE A 240 27.88 9.28 18.06
N SER A 241 27.62 9.90 16.92
CA SER A 241 26.33 10.57 16.65
C SER A 241 25.29 9.65 16.03
N ASN A 242 24.02 9.83 16.42
CA ASN A 242 22.85 9.25 15.74
C ASN A 242 22.45 10.10 14.54
N ARG A 243 22.39 11.42 14.73
CA ARG A 243 22.09 12.42 13.69
C ARG A 243 23.19 13.45 13.61
N VAL A 244 23.37 14.05 12.45
CA VAL A 244 24.38 15.09 12.23
C VAL A 244 23.72 16.32 11.62
N ALA A 245 23.96 17.48 12.23
CA ALA A 245 23.59 18.79 11.74
C ALA A 245 24.84 19.53 11.26
N VAL A 246 24.84 19.98 10.03
CA VAL A 246 25.94 20.72 9.40
C VAL A 246 25.62 22.21 9.44
N MET A 247 26.54 22.99 10.01
CA MET A 247 26.38 24.41 10.25
C MET A 247 27.36 25.24 9.39
N TYR A 248 26.84 26.27 8.74
CA TYR A 248 27.61 27.24 7.97
C TYR A 248 27.14 28.67 8.26
N LEU A 249 28.09 29.55 8.61
CA LEU A 249 27.88 30.98 8.85
C LEU A 249 26.63 31.32 9.69
N GLY A 250 26.42 30.63 10.80
CA GLY A 250 25.28 30.90 11.70
C GLY A 250 24.00 30.12 11.40
N HIS A 251 23.93 29.33 10.31
CA HIS A 251 22.76 28.57 9.88
C HIS A 251 23.01 27.06 9.86
N ILE A 252 21.97 26.24 10.10
CA ILE A 252 21.99 24.82 9.72
C ILE A 252 21.68 24.73 8.24
N VAL A 253 22.55 24.06 7.48
CA VAL A 253 22.40 23.89 6.02
C VAL A 253 22.02 22.47 5.62
N GLU A 254 22.18 21.50 6.51
CA GLU A 254 21.77 20.11 6.32
C GLU A 254 21.66 19.41 7.67
N ILE A 255 20.65 18.55 7.84
CA ILE A 255 20.49 17.68 9.01
C ILE A 255 19.95 16.33 8.54
N ALA A 256 20.63 15.25 8.91
CA ALA A 256 20.25 13.90 8.47
C ALA A 256 20.64 12.85 9.51
N ASP A 257 20.16 11.61 9.32
CA ASP A 257 20.75 10.45 9.98
C ASP A 257 22.25 10.41 9.71
N ARG A 258 23.02 9.92 10.68
CA ARG A 258 24.47 9.76 10.53
C ARG A 258 24.81 9.10 9.21
N ASN A 259 24.25 7.94 8.89
CA ASN A 259 24.68 7.18 7.71
C ASN A 259 24.34 7.92 6.41
N GLU A 260 23.17 8.55 6.37
CA GLU A 260 22.69 9.30 5.22
C GLU A 260 23.62 10.49 4.91
N ILE A 261 24.05 11.24 5.92
CA ILE A 261 24.91 12.40 5.70
C ILE A 261 26.25 12.03 5.06
N TYR A 262 26.84 10.88 5.42
CA TYR A 262 28.12 10.42 4.86
C TYR A 262 27.97 9.78 3.48
N GLN A 263 26.82 9.20 3.18
CA GLN A 263 26.60 8.43 1.95
C GLN A 263 26.00 9.27 0.83
N SER A 264 24.99 10.09 1.15
CA SER A 264 24.24 10.90 0.18
C SER A 264 24.09 12.35 0.66
N PRO A 265 25.19 13.08 0.90
CA PRO A 265 25.11 14.49 1.29
C PRO A 265 24.43 15.31 0.19
N MET A 266 23.42 16.08 0.56
CA MET A 266 22.61 16.87 -0.38
C MET A 266 23.18 18.28 -0.57
N HIS A 267 23.59 18.95 0.51
CA HIS A 267 24.02 20.33 0.43
C HIS A 267 25.47 20.43 -0.13
N PRO A 268 25.76 21.35 -1.08
CA PRO A 268 27.09 21.47 -1.70
C PRO A 268 28.24 21.70 -0.70
N TYR A 269 27.98 22.41 0.40
CA TYR A 269 28.95 22.59 1.48
C TYR A 269 29.24 21.28 2.23
N THR A 270 28.22 20.46 2.51
CA THR A 270 28.40 19.16 3.18
C THR A 270 29.21 18.21 2.30
N ARG A 271 28.93 18.19 0.99
CA ARG A 271 29.72 17.46 -0.01
C ARG A 271 31.19 17.87 0.04
N ALA A 272 31.45 19.18 0.08
CA ALA A 272 32.81 19.71 0.14
C ALA A 272 33.53 19.31 1.43
N LEU A 273 32.87 19.46 2.59
CA LEU A 273 33.42 19.03 3.88
C LEU A 273 33.78 17.54 3.89
N LEU A 274 32.90 16.66 3.41
CA LEU A 274 33.12 15.22 3.38
C LEU A 274 34.17 14.77 2.35
N SER A 275 34.37 15.55 1.28
CA SER A 275 35.44 15.30 0.31
C SER A 275 36.84 15.58 0.90
N ALA A 276 36.92 16.39 1.96
CA ALA A 276 38.17 16.70 2.65
C ALA A 276 38.52 15.71 3.78
N VAL A 277 37.58 14.83 4.17
CA VAL A 277 37.81 13.81 5.21
C VAL A 277 38.64 12.65 4.63
N PRO A 278 39.81 12.34 5.21
CA PRO A 278 40.65 11.25 4.72
C PRO A 278 40.02 9.88 4.97
N ILE A 279 40.12 8.99 3.99
CA ILE A 279 39.68 7.59 4.11
C ILE A 279 40.86 6.70 4.54
N PRO A 280 40.65 5.68 5.39
CA PRO A 280 41.72 4.78 5.84
C PRO A 280 42.49 4.05 4.71
N ASP A 281 41.86 3.83 3.56
CA ASP A 281 42.50 3.22 2.39
C ASP A 281 43.17 4.30 1.52
N PRO A 282 44.52 4.34 1.45
CA PRO A 282 45.26 5.37 0.73
C PRO A 282 45.10 5.28 -0.79
N VAL A 283 44.75 4.12 -1.35
CA VAL A 283 44.52 3.96 -2.79
C VAL A 283 43.18 4.60 -3.16
N ILE A 284 42.14 4.34 -2.35
CA ILE A 284 40.81 4.92 -2.53
C ILE A 284 40.84 6.44 -2.27
N ASP A 285 41.55 6.89 -1.23
CA ASP A 285 41.67 8.32 -0.91
C ASP A 285 42.37 9.11 -2.03
N ALA A 286 43.40 8.52 -2.65
CA ALA A 286 44.14 9.15 -3.75
C ALA A 286 43.33 9.28 -5.05
N GLN A 287 42.33 8.41 -5.26
CA GLN A 287 41.45 8.43 -6.44
C GLN A 287 40.23 9.34 -6.28
N ARG A 288 39.97 9.85 -5.06
CA ARG A 288 38.82 10.69 -4.78
C ARG A 288 39.00 12.11 -5.32
N GLU A 289 37.95 12.61 -5.96
CA GLU A 289 37.87 14.03 -6.33
C GLU A 289 37.66 14.88 -5.08
N ARG A 290 38.58 15.80 -4.80
CA ARG A 290 38.47 16.76 -3.69
C ARG A 290 37.79 18.03 -4.19
N ILE A 291 36.69 18.41 -3.55
CA ILE A 291 35.96 19.62 -3.91
C ILE A 291 36.66 20.81 -3.26
N LEU A 292 37.38 21.60 -4.06
CA LEU A 292 38.04 22.82 -3.61
C LEU A 292 37.05 24.00 -3.66
N LEU A 293 36.66 24.50 -2.48
CA LEU A 293 35.84 25.71 -2.39
C LEU A 293 36.71 26.95 -2.72
N SER A 294 36.23 27.80 -3.63
CA SER A 294 36.92 29.04 -4.01
C SER A 294 36.57 30.19 -3.05
N GLY A 295 37.55 31.04 -2.72
CA GLY A 295 37.37 32.25 -1.90
C GLY A 295 37.45 32.02 -0.39
N GLU A 296 37.54 33.11 0.38
CA GLU A 296 37.55 33.08 1.85
C GLU A 296 36.13 32.97 2.42
N VAL A 297 36.02 32.49 3.68
CA VAL A 297 34.75 32.46 4.41
C VAL A 297 34.22 33.90 4.56
N PRO A 298 32.99 34.21 4.13
CA PRO A 298 32.41 35.54 4.30
C PRO A 298 32.39 35.96 5.78
N SER A 299 32.57 37.26 6.03
CA SER A 299 32.55 37.78 7.38
C SER A 299 31.15 37.73 7.99
N PRO A 300 30.96 37.18 9.21
CA PRO A 300 29.67 37.23 9.92
C PRO A 300 29.20 38.65 10.28
N LEU A 301 30.05 39.67 10.08
CA LEU A 301 29.68 41.09 10.20
C LEU A 301 28.78 41.55 9.05
N ASN A 302 29.00 41.02 7.85
CA ASN A 302 28.29 41.35 6.62
C ASN A 302 27.97 40.04 5.88
N PRO A 303 27.03 39.22 6.40
CA PRO A 303 26.70 37.96 5.76
C PRO A 303 26.11 38.20 4.36
N PRO A 304 26.35 37.30 3.39
CA PRO A 304 25.78 37.42 2.06
C PRO A 304 24.24 37.42 2.08
N SER A 305 23.60 38.12 1.13
CA SER A 305 22.14 38.07 0.96
C SER A 305 21.68 36.74 0.36
N GLY A 306 20.44 36.34 0.62
CA GLY A 306 19.90 35.06 0.17
C GLY A 306 20.62 33.88 0.82
N CYS A 307 21.02 32.88 0.05
CA CYS A 307 21.78 31.73 0.51
C CYS A 307 23.16 32.16 1.02
N VAL A 308 23.44 31.97 2.32
CA VAL A 308 24.74 32.36 2.91
C VAL A 308 25.95 31.67 2.28
N PHE A 309 25.77 30.52 1.63
CA PHE A 309 26.84 29.77 0.98
C PHE A 309 27.06 30.13 -0.50
N HIS A 310 26.17 30.92 -1.13
CA HIS A 310 26.25 31.20 -2.57
C HIS A 310 27.60 31.76 -3.07
N PRO A 311 28.40 32.56 -2.32
CA PRO A 311 29.67 33.08 -2.83
C PRO A 311 30.75 32.01 -3.00
N ARG A 312 30.59 30.86 -2.35
CA ARG A 312 31.52 29.72 -2.38
C ARG A 312 30.88 28.47 -2.98
N CYS A 313 29.62 28.55 -3.42
CA CYS A 313 28.87 27.41 -3.90
C CYS A 313 29.21 27.13 -5.38
N PRO A 314 29.66 25.92 -5.74
CA PRO A 314 30.03 25.59 -7.13
C PRO A 314 28.83 25.55 -8.09
N ILE A 315 27.62 25.48 -7.54
CA ILE A 315 26.36 25.39 -8.31
C ILE A 315 25.43 26.59 -8.05
N ALA A 316 25.99 27.72 -7.59
CA ALA A 316 25.19 28.92 -7.33
C ALA A 316 24.46 29.41 -8.59
N ILE A 317 23.19 29.75 -8.44
CA ILE A 317 22.36 30.39 -9.48
C ILE A 317 21.93 31.79 -9.02
N ASP A 318 21.41 32.61 -9.94
CA ASP A 318 21.06 34.02 -9.66
C ASP A 318 20.07 34.17 -8.49
N SER A 319 19.10 33.25 -8.37
CA SER A 319 18.11 33.29 -7.28
C SER A 319 18.74 33.09 -5.89
N CYS A 320 19.89 32.41 -5.79
CA CYS A 320 20.59 32.19 -4.54
C CYS A 320 21.07 33.51 -3.89
N GLN A 321 21.22 34.59 -4.65
CA GLN A 321 21.61 35.91 -4.12
C GLN A 321 20.45 36.62 -3.41
N ALA A 322 19.22 36.27 -3.75
CA ALA A 322 18.01 36.97 -3.29
C ALA A 322 17.18 36.14 -2.30
N VAL A 323 17.19 34.80 -2.42
CA VAL A 323 16.33 33.90 -1.65
C VAL A 323 17.17 33.03 -0.71
N VAL A 324 16.75 32.95 0.56
CA VAL A 324 17.30 31.99 1.54
C VAL A 324 16.62 30.64 1.29
N PRO A 325 17.37 29.56 0.98
CA PRO A 325 16.79 28.24 0.82
C PRO A 325 16.20 27.74 2.14
N GLU A 326 14.97 27.21 2.11
CA GLU A 326 14.36 26.54 3.25
C GLU A 326 14.86 25.10 3.36
N LEU A 327 15.12 24.63 4.58
CA LEU A 327 15.38 23.21 4.81
C LEU A 327 14.09 22.41 4.58
N ARG A 328 14.19 21.36 3.76
CA ARG A 328 13.10 20.44 3.47
C ARG A 328 13.58 19.01 3.69
N GLU A 329 12.68 18.15 4.13
CA GLU A 329 12.93 16.71 4.14
C GLU A 329 12.96 16.23 2.68
N VAL A 330 13.97 15.45 2.31
CA VAL A 330 14.11 14.91 0.95
C VAL A 330 14.27 13.41 1.11
N MET A 331 13.36 12.62 0.53
CA MET A 331 13.50 11.17 0.50
C MET A 331 14.31 10.76 -0.72
N ASN A 332 15.29 9.87 -0.57
CA ASN A 332 16.09 9.36 -1.68
C ASN A 332 15.34 8.21 -2.39
N PRO A 333 14.92 8.37 -3.67
CA PRO A 333 14.20 7.32 -4.40
C PRO A 333 14.98 6.00 -4.50
N GLN A 334 16.32 6.05 -4.40
CA GLN A 334 17.19 4.86 -4.42
C GLN A 334 16.94 3.89 -3.24
N LEU A 335 16.32 4.38 -2.15
CA LEU A 335 15.97 3.59 -0.98
C LEU A 335 14.49 3.17 -0.96
N ILE A 336 13.77 3.32 -2.07
CA ILE A 336 12.39 2.89 -2.22
C ILE A 336 12.35 1.64 -3.10
N ARG A 337 11.47 0.69 -2.79
CA ARG A 337 11.09 -0.42 -3.68
C ARG A 337 9.57 -0.54 -3.71
N ASN A 338 8.97 -0.45 -4.90
CA ASN A 338 7.55 -0.73 -5.08
C ASN A 338 7.40 -2.10 -5.71
N PHE A 339 6.66 -2.98 -5.05
CA PHE A 339 6.41 -4.32 -5.55
C PHE A 339 5.02 -4.82 -5.19
N CYS A 340 4.55 -5.79 -5.96
CA CYS A 340 3.30 -6.49 -5.68
C CYS A 340 3.53 -7.99 -5.52
N ILE A 341 2.54 -8.71 -5.03
CA ILE A 341 2.57 -10.18 -4.99
C ILE A 341 1.56 -10.70 -6.00
N ILE A 342 2.02 -11.51 -6.96
CA ILE A 342 1.19 -12.21 -7.93
C ILE A 342 1.20 -13.71 -7.64
N ALA A 343 0.02 -14.31 -7.52
CA ALA A 343 -0.14 -15.71 -7.17
C ALA A 343 -1.51 -16.24 -7.66
N HIS A 344 -1.63 -17.56 -7.83
CA HIS A 344 -2.95 -18.18 -7.94
C HIS A 344 -3.66 -18.15 -6.57
N ILE A 345 -4.98 -18.33 -6.57
CA ILE A 345 -5.78 -18.47 -5.36
C ILE A 345 -5.17 -19.57 -4.45
N ASP A 346 -5.18 -19.34 -3.15
CA ASP A 346 -4.60 -20.23 -2.14
C ASP A 346 -3.08 -20.46 -2.21
N HIS A 347 -2.30 -19.85 -3.11
CA HIS A 347 -0.83 -20.04 -3.13
C HIS A 347 -0.09 -19.35 -1.96
N GLY A 348 -0.83 -18.67 -1.07
CA GLY A 348 -0.33 -18.13 0.20
C GLY A 348 0.11 -16.67 0.16
N LYS A 349 -0.44 -15.88 -0.76
CA LYS A 349 -0.21 -14.44 -0.92
C LYS A 349 -0.46 -13.63 0.37
N SER A 350 -1.68 -13.66 0.92
CA SER A 350 -2.03 -12.90 2.13
C SER A 350 -1.20 -13.31 3.34
N THR A 351 -0.93 -14.61 3.49
CA THR A 351 -0.09 -15.13 4.57
C THR A 351 1.35 -14.65 4.45
N LEU A 352 1.89 -14.53 3.24
CA LEU A 352 3.24 -14.01 3.02
C LEU A 352 3.30 -12.51 3.30
N ALA A 353 2.29 -11.75 2.87
CA ALA A 353 2.17 -10.32 3.19
C ALA A 353 2.14 -10.07 4.70
N ASP A 354 1.40 -10.88 5.47
CA ASP A 354 1.39 -10.82 6.94
C ASP A 354 2.80 -11.00 7.52
N ARG A 355 3.59 -11.95 7.00
CA ARG A 355 4.97 -12.17 7.46
C ARG A 355 5.86 -10.97 7.19
N PHE A 356 5.68 -10.29 6.07
CA PHE A 356 6.42 -9.05 5.82
C PHE A 356 6.05 -7.96 6.82
N LEU A 357 4.77 -7.80 7.16
CA LEU A 357 4.32 -6.83 8.17
C LEU A 357 4.90 -7.11 9.56
N GLU A 358 4.99 -8.39 9.95
CA GLU A 358 5.61 -8.81 11.20
C GLU A 358 7.12 -8.54 11.23
N ILE A 359 7.85 -8.97 10.18
CA ILE A 359 9.31 -8.86 10.10
C ILE A 359 9.76 -7.39 10.11
N THR A 360 9.02 -6.54 9.42
CA THR A 360 9.30 -5.09 9.34
C THR A 360 8.82 -4.31 10.56
N GLU A 361 8.23 -5.00 11.54
CA GLU A 361 7.60 -4.40 12.73
C GLU A 361 6.57 -3.31 12.38
N THR A 362 6.00 -3.37 11.17
CA THR A 362 4.98 -2.41 10.70
C THR A 362 3.71 -2.52 11.54
N VAL A 363 3.42 -3.71 12.06
CA VAL A 363 2.29 -3.98 12.96
C VAL A 363 2.80 -4.61 14.25
N ARG A 364 2.27 -4.15 15.39
CA ARG A 364 2.63 -4.70 16.69
C ARG A 364 2.12 -6.14 16.82
N PRO A 365 2.87 -7.07 17.44
CA PRO A 365 2.44 -8.45 17.60
C PRO A 365 1.06 -8.63 18.25
N GLN A 366 0.64 -7.71 19.12
CA GLN A 366 -0.67 -7.76 19.78
C GLN A 366 -1.83 -7.35 18.87
N GLU A 367 -1.55 -6.59 17.80
CA GLU A 367 -2.55 -6.09 16.84
C GLU A 367 -2.66 -7.00 15.61
N MET A 368 -1.69 -7.91 15.44
CA MET A 368 -1.67 -8.87 14.34
C MET A 368 -2.86 -9.83 14.39
N LYS A 369 -3.46 -10.04 13.22
CA LYS A 369 -4.52 -11.01 12.95
C LYS A 369 -4.11 -11.79 11.71
N ALA A 370 -4.57 -13.03 11.59
CA ALA A 370 -4.38 -13.79 10.35
C ALA A 370 -5.07 -13.07 9.18
N GLN A 371 -4.39 -12.99 8.04
CA GLN A 371 -4.83 -12.27 6.84
C GLN A 371 -5.14 -10.81 7.18
N PHE A 372 -4.14 -10.09 7.69
CA PHE A 372 -4.31 -8.74 8.23
C PHE A 372 -4.78 -7.74 7.17
N MET A 373 -4.29 -7.89 5.93
CA MET A 373 -4.67 -7.02 4.81
C MET A 373 -6.11 -7.29 4.34
N ASP A 374 -6.63 -8.49 4.51
CA ASP A 374 -8.01 -8.86 4.19
C ASP A 374 -8.92 -8.32 5.31
N GLN A 375 -9.62 -7.21 5.04
CA GLN A 375 -10.46 -6.54 6.07
C GLN A 375 -11.92 -6.91 5.94
N MET A 376 -12.38 -7.21 4.73
CA MET A 376 -13.76 -7.62 4.50
C MET A 376 -13.95 -9.03 5.06
N GLU A 377 -15.09 -9.27 5.69
CA GLU A 377 -15.41 -10.60 6.22
C GLU A 377 -15.45 -11.64 5.11
N LEU A 378 -15.95 -11.24 3.93
CA LEU A 378 -16.01 -12.09 2.75
C LEU A 378 -14.63 -12.52 2.21
N GLU A 379 -13.64 -11.63 2.26
CA GLU A 379 -12.26 -11.93 1.86
C GLU A 379 -11.68 -13.07 2.72
N ARG A 380 -11.90 -12.99 4.04
CA ARG A 380 -11.42 -13.98 5.01
C ARG A 380 -12.14 -15.32 4.91
N GLU A 381 -13.47 -15.30 4.69
CA GLU A 381 -14.26 -16.53 4.55
C GLU A 381 -13.89 -17.30 3.28
N ARG A 382 -13.77 -16.59 2.15
CA ARG A 382 -13.45 -17.19 0.86
C ARG A 382 -11.95 -17.38 0.61
N GLY A 383 -11.08 -16.82 1.47
CA GLY A 383 -9.62 -16.90 1.34
C GLY A 383 -9.07 -16.14 0.12
N ILE A 384 -9.76 -15.08 -0.30
CA ILE A 384 -9.45 -14.29 -1.50
C ILE A 384 -9.23 -12.83 -1.13
N THR A 385 -8.41 -12.14 -1.91
CA THR A 385 -8.32 -10.67 -1.86
C THR A 385 -9.18 -10.11 -2.98
N ILE A 386 -10.17 -9.29 -2.62
CA ILE A 386 -11.11 -8.70 -3.57
C ILE A 386 -10.59 -7.33 -4.01
N LYS A 387 -10.09 -6.52 -3.07
CA LYS A 387 -9.57 -5.18 -3.37
C LYS A 387 -8.11 -5.06 -2.94
N GLY A 388 -7.27 -4.60 -3.85
CA GLY A 388 -5.85 -4.41 -3.58
C GLY A 388 -5.61 -3.33 -2.52
N LYS A 389 -4.57 -3.52 -1.71
CA LYS A 389 -4.18 -2.56 -0.67
C LYS A 389 -2.70 -2.28 -0.73
N ALA A 390 -2.36 -1.01 -0.57
CA ALA A 390 -0.99 -0.56 -0.47
C ALA A 390 -0.56 -0.49 1.00
N VAL A 391 0.65 -0.95 1.32
CA VAL A 391 1.29 -0.75 2.62
C VAL A 391 2.75 -0.36 2.40
N ALA A 392 3.17 0.74 3.03
CA ALA A 392 4.54 1.17 3.17
C ALA A 392 5.13 0.57 4.45
N MET A 393 6.19 -0.22 4.29
CA MET A 393 6.95 -0.87 5.34
C MET A 393 8.35 -0.28 5.42
N ARG A 394 8.96 -0.29 6.61
CA ARG A 394 10.36 0.09 6.80
C ARG A 394 11.19 -1.16 7.03
N HIS A 395 12.12 -1.45 6.12
CA HIS A 395 12.96 -2.64 6.20
C HIS A 395 14.42 -2.24 6.39
N LYS A 396 15.08 -2.78 7.43
CA LYS A 396 16.53 -2.64 7.58
C LYS A 396 17.20 -3.80 6.87
N ALA A 397 17.79 -3.54 5.72
CA ALA A 397 18.46 -4.55 4.89
C ALA A 397 19.81 -4.98 5.49
N ARG A 398 20.39 -6.06 4.93
CA ARG A 398 21.68 -6.63 5.35
C ARG A 398 22.86 -5.67 5.23
N ASP A 399 22.78 -4.71 4.30
CA ASP A 399 23.77 -3.65 4.12
C ASP A 399 23.71 -2.57 5.22
N GLY A 400 22.75 -2.69 6.15
CA GLY A 400 22.54 -1.77 7.27
C GLY A 400 21.74 -0.52 6.91
N ARG A 401 21.30 -0.35 5.65
CA ARG A 401 20.45 0.76 5.20
C ARG A 401 18.99 0.44 5.49
N VAL A 402 18.19 1.51 5.65
CA VAL A 402 16.74 1.39 5.85
C VAL A 402 16.06 1.74 4.54
N TYR A 403 15.31 0.79 3.99
CA TYR A 403 14.53 0.92 2.78
C TYR A 403 13.06 1.14 3.11
N GLN A 404 12.38 1.96 2.31
CA GLN A 404 10.93 2.00 2.27
C GLN A 404 10.45 0.98 1.23
N LEU A 405 9.75 -0.05 1.69
CA LEU A 405 9.18 -1.09 0.86
C LEU A 405 7.69 -0.86 0.73
N ASN A 406 7.21 -0.53 -0.47
CA ASN A 406 5.80 -0.36 -0.75
C ASN A 406 5.25 -1.65 -1.37
N LEU A 407 4.45 -2.37 -0.60
CA LEU A 407 3.76 -3.58 -1.05
C LEU A 407 2.35 -3.20 -1.53
N ILE A 408 2.01 -3.56 -2.76
CA ILE A 408 0.64 -3.54 -3.27
C ILE A 408 0.13 -4.97 -3.37
N ASP A 409 -0.86 -5.31 -2.54
CA ASP A 409 -1.46 -6.63 -2.58
C ASP A 409 -2.44 -6.75 -3.75
N THR A 410 -2.34 -7.81 -4.56
CA THR A 410 -3.17 -7.98 -5.78
C THR A 410 -4.26 -9.03 -5.57
N PRO A 411 -5.43 -8.91 -6.22
CA PRO A 411 -6.40 -10.00 -6.25
C PRO A 411 -5.87 -11.23 -6.99
N GLY A 412 -6.25 -12.42 -6.51
CA GLY A 412 -5.84 -13.70 -7.13
C GLY A 412 -6.78 -14.21 -8.22
N HIS A 413 -7.97 -13.63 -8.40
CA HIS A 413 -9.00 -14.20 -9.30
C HIS A 413 -9.09 -13.47 -10.65
N VAL A 414 -9.39 -14.21 -11.72
CA VAL A 414 -9.45 -13.74 -13.13
C VAL A 414 -10.40 -12.56 -13.36
N ASP A 415 -11.57 -12.56 -12.70
CA ASP A 415 -12.55 -11.46 -12.76
C ASP A 415 -11.98 -10.11 -12.29
N PHE A 416 -10.88 -10.12 -11.53
CA PHE A 416 -10.18 -8.93 -11.03
C PHE A 416 -8.84 -8.70 -11.72
N SER A 417 -8.62 -9.25 -12.92
CA SER A 417 -7.42 -9.02 -13.74
C SER A 417 -7.10 -7.52 -13.92
N TYR A 418 -8.12 -6.67 -13.98
CA TYR A 418 -7.94 -5.23 -14.00
C TYR A 418 -7.31 -4.66 -12.72
N GLU A 419 -7.70 -5.15 -11.53
CA GLU A 419 -7.05 -4.76 -10.26
C GLU A 419 -5.58 -5.19 -10.26
N VAL A 420 -5.29 -6.37 -10.80
CA VAL A 420 -3.91 -6.87 -10.94
C VAL A 420 -3.11 -5.94 -11.86
N SER A 421 -3.64 -5.60 -13.05
CA SER A 421 -3.00 -4.66 -13.98
C SER A 421 -2.69 -3.30 -13.35
N ARG A 422 -3.61 -2.76 -12.54
CA ARG A 422 -3.39 -1.49 -11.82
C ARG A 422 -2.28 -1.55 -10.78
N ALA A 423 -2.22 -2.64 -10.04
CA ALA A 423 -1.16 -2.85 -9.07
C ALA A 423 0.21 -3.04 -9.74
N LEU A 424 0.25 -3.74 -10.88
CA LEU A 424 1.47 -3.95 -11.66
C LEU A 424 2.00 -2.62 -12.21
N ALA A 425 1.14 -1.76 -12.75
CA ALA A 425 1.53 -0.44 -13.28
C ALA A 425 2.08 0.53 -12.23
N ALA A 426 1.84 0.27 -10.94
CA ALA A 426 2.31 1.09 -9.82
C ALA A 426 3.61 0.56 -9.16
N CYS A 427 4.19 -0.52 -9.70
CA CYS A 427 5.34 -1.22 -9.14
C CYS A 427 6.50 -1.27 -10.13
N GLU A 428 7.73 -1.49 -9.63
CA GLU A 428 8.90 -1.81 -10.45
C GLU A 428 9.19 -3.32 -10.48
N GLY A 429 8.56 -4.10 -9.58
CA GLY A 429 8.71 -5.55 -9.56
C GLY A 429 7.53 -6.32 -8.99
N ALA A 430 7.55 -7.63 -9.14
CA ALA A 430 6.53 -8.52 -8.60
C ALA A 430 7.12 -9.81 -8.02
N LEU A 431 6.57 -10.24 -6.88
CA LEU A 431 6.84 -11.56 -6.30
C LEU A 431 5.92 -12.58 -6.96
N LEU A 432 6.49 -13.52 -7.71
CA LEU A 432 5.75 -14.62 -8.33
C LEU A 432 5.69 -15.80 -7.35
N VAL A 433 4.58 -15.89 -6.62
CA VAL A 433 4.39 -16.91 -5.57
C VAL A 433 3.67 -18.13 -6.14
N VAL A 434 4.31 -19.30 -6.06
CA VAL A 434 3.78 -20.58 -6.52
C VAL A 434 3.80 -21.61 -5.39
N ASP A 435 2.69 -22.31 -5.19
CA ASP A 435 2.56 -23.37 -4.18
C ASP A 435 3.41 -24.60 -4.56
N ALA A 436 4.31 -25.02 -3.67
CA ALA A 436 5.19 -26.17 -3.85
C ALA A 436 4.46 -27.51 -4.05
N SER A 437 3.21 -27.63 -3.59
CA SER A 437 2.39 -28.82 -3.74
C SER A 437 1.53 -28.82 -5.01
N GLN A 438 1.12 -27.64 -5.48
CA GLN A 438 0.22 -27.52 -6.63
C GLN A 438 0.99 -27.28 -7.94
N GLY A 439 2.06 -26.49 -7.91
CA GLY A 439 2.81 -26.06 -9.11
C GLY A 439 2.13 -24.93 -9.88
N ILE A 440 2.54 -24.74 -11.14
CA ILE A 440 2.03 -23.65 -11.98
C ILE A 440 0.55 -23.86 -12.33
N GLU A 441 -0.23 -22.78 -12.22
CA GLU A 441 -1.65 -22.72 -12.57
C GLU A 441 -1.94 -21.67 -13.65
N ALA A 442 -3.16 -21.65 -14.18
CA ALA A 442 -3.54 -20.78 -15.30
C ALA A 442 -3.32 -19.29 -14.97
N GLN A 443 -3.70 -18.85 -13.76
CA GLN A 443 -3.51 -17.47 -13.31
C GLN A 443 -2.04 -17.13 -13.05
N THR A 444 -1.22 -18.11 -12.66
CA THR A 444 0.24 -17.93 -12.55
C THR A 444 0.80 -17.52 -13.91
N ILE A 445 0.40 -18.20 -14.99
CA ILE A 445 0.84 -17.87 -16.35
C ILE A 445 0.30 -16.50 -16.77
N ALA A 446 -1.01 -16.27 -16.63
CA ALA A 446 -1.64 -15.03 -17.06
C ALA A 446 -1.06 -13.78 -16.38
N ASN A 447 -0.94 -13.82 -15.04
CA ASN A 447 -0.39 -12.70 -14.27
C ASN A 447 1.10 -12.49 -14.54
N THR A 448 1.86 -13.55 -14.82
CA THR A 448 3.28 -13.42 -15.18
C THR A 448 3.44 -12.76 -16.54
N LEU A 449 2.67 -13.17 -17.55
CA LEU A 449 2.68 -12.53 -18.86
C LEU A 449 2.29 -11.06 -18.76
N LEU A 450 1.26 -10.74 -17.97
CA LEU A 450 0.85 -9.36 -17.71
C LEU A 450 1.98 -8.55 -17.03
N ALA A 451 2.66 -9.12 -16.05
CA ALA A 451 3.80 -8.46 -15.40
C ALA A 451 4.97 -8.22 -16.37
N MET A 452 5.21 -9.13 -17.31
CA MET A 452 6.21 -8.95 -18.37
C MET A 452 5.81 -7.86 -19.38
N GLU A 453 4.51 -7.67 -19.66
CA GLU A 453 4.03 -6.56 -20.50
C GLU A 453 4.31 -5.18 -19.87
N TYR A 454 4.37 -5.11 -18.54
CA TYR A 454 4.75 -3.91 -17.77
C TYR A 454 6.26 -3.81 -17.48
N ASP A 455 7.09 -4.69 -18.05
CA ASP A 455 8.55 -4.71 -17.88
C ASP A 455 9.00 -4.78 -16.41
N LEU A 456 8.25 -5.53 -15.59
CA LEU A 456 8.54 -5.68 -14.16
C LEU A 456 9.62 -6.72 -13.88
N ASP A 457 10.49 -6.42 -12.92
CA ASP A 457 11.45 -7.38 -12.37
C ASP A 457 10.70 -8.46 -11.56
N LEU A 458 10.85 -9.72 -11.95
CA LEU A 458 10.16 -10.85 -11.31
C LEU A 458 11.06 -11.60 -10.33
N ILE A 459 10.57 -11.82 -9.12
CA ILE A 459 11.23 -12.68 -8.11
C ILE A 459 10.40 -13.95 -7.92
N PRO A 460 10.86 -15.11 -8.42
CA PRO A 460 10.14 -16.37 -8.25
C PRO A 460 10.27 -16.92 -6.82
N VAL A 461 9.13 -17.25 -6.21
CA VAL A 461 9.03 -17.78 -4.85
C VAL A 461 8.21 -19.07 -4.85
N VAL A 462 8.83 -20.17 -4.45
CA VAL A 462 8.17 -21.45 -4.18
C VAL A 462 7.75 -21.48 -2.71
N ASN A 463 6.44 -21.36 -2.45
CA ASN A 463 5.86 -21.25 -1.13
C ASN A 463 5.29 -22.58 -0.61
N LYS A 464 4.95 -22.66 0.68
CA LYS A 464 4.39 -23.83 1.36
C LYS A 464 5.29 -25.06 1.35
N VAL A 465 6.61 -24.84 1.45
CA VAL A 465 7.60 -25.93 1.52
C VAL A 465 7.49 -26.78 2.79
N ASP A 466 6.70 -26.34 3.78
CA ASP A 466 6.40 -27.07 5.02
C ASP A 466 5.41 -28.24 4.82
N LEU A 467 4.66 -28.26 3.71
CA LEU A 467 3.65 -29.29 3.50
C LEU A 467 4.27 -30.66 3.21
N PRO A 468 3.76 -31.77 3.78
CA PRO A 468 4.29 -33.11 3.53
C PRO A 468 4.26 -33.53 2.04
N GLN A 469 3.30 -33.00 1.29
CA GLN A 469 3.12 -33.23 -0.14
C GLN A 469 3.83 -32.19 -1.02
N ALA A 470 4.61 -31.26 -0.45
CA ALA A 470 5.35 -30.27 -1.23
C ALA A 470 6.42 -30.94 -2.09
N GLU A 471 6.54 -30.49 -3.35
CA GLU A 471 7.57 -30.94 -4.29
C GLU A 471 8.37 -29.73 -4.83
N PRO A 472 9.16 -29.02 -3.99
CA PRO A 472 9.77 -27.75 -4.39
C PRO A 472 10.69 -27.85 -5.60
N ALA A 473 11.46 -28.94 -5.72
CA ALA A 473 12.35 -29.17 -6.86
C ALA A 473 11.60 -29.36 -8.18
N ARG A 474 10.42 -30.01 -8.14
CA ARG A 474 9.57 -30.20 -9.32
C ARG A 474 9.03 -28.84 -9.79
N VAL A 475 8.47 -28.07 -8.86
CA VAL A 475 7.89 -26.73 -9.14
C VAL A 475 8.94 -25.74 -9.60
N ALA A 476 10.15 -25.78 -9.01
CA ALA A 476 11.28 -25.00 -9.51
C ALA A 476 11.58 -25.36 -10.97
N GLY A 477 11.65 -26.65 -11.31
CA GLY A 477 11.82 -27.11 -12.70
C GLY A 477 10.71 -26.62 -13.65
N GLU A 478 9.46 -26.54 -13.20
CA GLU A 478 8.35 -25.94 -13.98
C GLU A 478 8.60 -24.44 -14.24
N LEU A 479 9.01 -23.69 -13.22
CA LEU A 479 9.32 -22.25 -13.34
C LEU A 479 10.47 -22.00 -14.32
N GLN A 480 11.50 -22.86 -14.31
CA GLN A 480 12.62 -22.78 -15.25
C GLN A 480 12.17 -23.06 -16.69
N GLN A 481 11.33 -24.07 -16.90
CA GLN A 481 10.88 -24.45 -18.25
C GLN A 481 9.92 -23.43 -18.85
N VAL A 482 8.96 -22.94 -18.05
CA VAL A 482 7.87 -22.08 -18.55
C VAL A 482 8.32 -20.63 -18.68
N PHE A 483 9.03 -20.10 -17.69
CA PHE A 483 9.40 -18.68 -17.62
C PHE A 483 10.90 -18.42 -17.83
N GLY A 484 11.74 -19.46 -17.84
CA GLY A 484 13.17 -19.31 -18.10
C GLY A 484 14.00 -18.87 -16.90
N PHE A 485 13.45 -18.90 -15.68
CA PHE A 485 14.19 -18.57 -14.45
C PHE A 485 15.40 -19.49 -14.24
N ARG A 486 16.41 -18.98 -13.56
CA ARG A 486 17.55 -19.80 -13.11
C ARG A 486 17.28 -20.40 -11.74
N GLU A 487 17.90 -21.55 -11.46
CA GLU A 487 17.72 -22.26 -10.18
C GLU A 487 18.15 -21.39 -8.98
N ASP A 488 19.19 -20.56 -9.14
CA ASP A 488 19.71 -19.64 -8.13
C ASP A 488 18.83 -18.39 -7.92
N GLU A 489 17.90 -18.11 -8.83
CA GLU A 489 16.93 -17.02 -8.70
C GLU A 489 15.70 -17.42 -7.87
N ILE A 490 15.39 -18.72 -7.80
CA ILE A 490 14.18 -19.24 -7.14
C ILE A 490 14.37 -19.28 -5.63
N LEU A 491 13.51 -18.56 -4.91
CA LEU A 491 13.48 -18.54 -3.45
C LEU A 491 12.48 -19.56 -2.92
N TYR A 492 12.78 -20.16 -1.77
CA TYR A 492 11.92 -21.13 -1.11
C TYR A 492 11.43 -20.57 0.22
N ALA A 493 10.13 -20.65 0.48
CA ALA A 493 9.55 -20.11 1.70
C ALA A 493 8.41 -20.96 2.26
N SER A 494 8.18 -20.85 3.56
CA SER A 494 6.91 -21.18 4.18
C SER A 494 6.35 -19.91 4.82
N ALA A 495 5.34 -19.32 4.18
CA ALA A 495 4.62 -18.18 4.76
C ALA A 495 3.96 -18.53 6.12
N LYS A 496 3.65 -19.81 6.35
CA LYS A 496 3.05 -20.29 7.60
C LYS A 496 4.06 -20.34 8.74
N GLU A 497 5.26 -20.86 8.49
CA GLU A 497 6.33 -20.94 9.50
C GLU A 497 7.18 -19.66 9.56
N GLY A 498 7.07 -18.78 8.57
CA GLY A 498 7.89 -17.58 8.40
C GLY A 498 9.28 -17.83 7.83
N THR A 499 9.62 -19.08 7.51
CA THR A 499 10.91 -19.44 6.93
C THR A 499 11.03 -18.90 5.50
N GLY A 500 12.17 -18.31 5.16
CA GLY A 500 12.44 -17.71 3.84
C GLY A 500 11.83 -16.33 3.60
N ALA A 501 10.90 -15.84 4.45
CA ALA A 501 10.28 -14.52 4.26
C ALA A 501 11.29 -13.35 4.37
N GLN A 502 12.25 -13.45 5.27
CA GLN A 502 13.35 -12.48 5.39
C GLN A 502 14.22 -12.47 4.11
N ASP A 503 14.55 -13.64 3.58
CA ASP A 503 15.35 -13.76 2.35
C ASP A 503 14.63 -13.15 1.14
N ILE A 504 13.29 -13.23 1.11
CA ILE A 504 12.48 -12.57 0.08
C ILE A 504 12.56 -11.04 0.21
N LEU A 505 12.42 -10.48 1.42
CA LEU A 505 12.56 -9.02 1.62
C LEU A 505 13.96 -8.51 1.26
N ASP A 506 14.98 -9.29 1.58
CA ASP A 506 16.36 -8.96 1.20
C ASP A 506 16.55 -9.04 -0.32
N ALA A 507 15.97 -10.06 -0.98
CA ALA A 507 15.98 -10.16 -2.44
C ALA A 507 15.21 -9.02 -3.12
N VAL A 508 14.11 -8.54 -2.52
CA VAL A 508 13.37 -7.35 -3.00
C VAL A 508 14.29 -6.13 -3.03
N VAL A 509 15.11 -5.94 -2.00
CA VAL A 509 16.07 -4.82 -1.94
C VAL A 509 17.21 -4.98 -2.95
N GLU A 510 17.74 -6.20 -3.08
CA GLU A 510 18.92 -6.50 -3.91
C GLU A 510 18.61 -6.56 -5.41
N ARG A 511 17.44 -7.11 -5.79
CA ARG A 511 17.12 -7.46 -7.18
C ARG A 511 16.20 -6.47 -7.87
N LEU A 512 15.27 -5.85 -7.15
CA LEU A 512 14.34 -4.89 -7.77
C LEU A 512 15.02 -3.55 -7.97
N GLN A 513 14.70 -2.91 -9.09
CA GLN A 513 15.12 -1.54 -9.35
C GLN A 513 14.39 -0.54 -8.42
N PRO A 514 15.07 0.56 -8.04
CA PRO A 514 14.39 1.69 -7.42
C PRO A 514 13.46 2.38 -8.42
N PRO A 515 12.40 3.05 -7.96
CA PRO A 515 11.55 3.85 -8.82
C PRO A 515 12.35 4.94 -9.56
N SER A 516 12.07 5.08 -10.85
CA SER A 516 12.62 6.15 -11.70
C SER A 516 11.67 7.34 -11.71
N GLY A 517 12.20 8.56 -11.63
CA GLY A 517 11.38 9.78 -11.70
C GLY A 517 12.20 11.05 -11.55
N ASP A 518 11.71 12.15 -12.11
CA ASP A 518 12.32 13.48 -11.93
C ASP A 518 11.83 14.12 -10.63
N THR A 519 12.70 14.14 -9.62
CA THR A 519 12.40 14.73 -8.31
C THR A 519 12.16 16.24 -8.35
N GLU A 520 12.73 16.93 -9.35
CA GLU A 520 12.60 18.40 -9.52
C GLU A 520 11.54 18.77 -10.58
N GLY A 521 10.97 17.77 -11.23
CA GLY A 521 9.93 17.88 -12.24
C GLY A 521 8.59 18.39 -11.69
N PRO A 522 7.62 18.71 -12.56
CA PRO A 522 6.25 18.94 -12.13
C PRO A 522 5.69 17.66 -11.48
N PHE A 523 4.92 17.80 -10.40
CA PHE A 523 4.32 16.63 -9.74
C PHE A 523 3.48 15.83 -10.73
N ARG A 524 3.70 14.52 -10.79
CA ARG A 524 2.85 13.57 -11.49
C ARG A 524 2.63 12.36 -10.60
N ALA A 525 1.37 12.04 -10.34
CA ALA A 525 1.02 10.82 -9.62
C ALA A 525 -0.12 10.09 -10.31
N LEU A 526 0.06 8.77 -10.46
CA LEU A 526 -0.94 7.87 -11.02
C LEU A 526 -1.91 7.45 -9.93
N VAL A 527 -3.21 7.68 -10.16
CA VAL A 527 -4.27 7.16 -9.28
C VAL A 527 -4.51 5.70 -9.65
N PHE A 528 -4.05 4.75 -8.83
CA PHE A 528 -4.25 3.31 -9.09
C PHE A 528 -5.43 2.72 -8.32
N ASP A 529 -5.90 3.39 -7.27
CA ASP A 529 -7.12 2.99 -6.55
C ASP A 529 -7.77 4.21 -5.88
N SER A 530 -9.02 4.08 -5.45
CA SER A 530 -9.72 5.13 -4.70
C SER A 530 -10.74 4.56 -3.72
N VAL A 531 -10.97 5.31 -2.63
CA VAL A 531 -11.96 4.98 -1.60
C VAL A 531 -12.72 6.24 -1.22
N TYR A 532 -14.05 6.13 -1.09
CA TYR A 532 -14.88 7.24 -0.63
C TYR A 532 -14.88 7.34 0.91
N ASN A 533 -14.64 8.54 1.43
CA ASN A 533 -14.77 8.88 2.83
C ASN A 533 -15.79 10.01 3.04
N THR A 534 -16.70 9.84 4.00
CA THR A 534 -17.78 10.80 4.29
C THR A 534 -17.29 12.21 4.61
N TYR A 535 -16.11 12.36 5.20
CA TYR A 535 -15.56 13.66 5.63
C TYR A 535 -14.46 14.18 4.70
N LYS A 536 -13.58 13.28 4.23
CA LYS A 536 -12.42 13.60 3.39
C LYS A 536 -12.70 13.55 1.89
N GLY A 537 -13.92 13.16 1.50
CA GLY A 537 -14.27 12.92 0.10
C GLY A 537 -13.51 11.72 -0.46
N ILE A 538 -13.13 11.79 -1.73
CA ILE A 538 -12.35 10.76 -2.39
C ILE A 538 -10.91 10.77 -1.88
N ILE A 539 -10.51 9.65 -1.31
CA ILE A 539 -9.13 9.33 -0.97
C ILE A 539 -8.57 8.58 -2.19
N ALA A 540 -7.76 9.26 -2.98
CA ALA A 540 -7.07 8.68 -4.13
C ALA A 540 -5.79 7.98 -3.64
N HIS A 541 -5.64 6.70 -3.94
CA HIS A 541 -4.39 5.96 -3.73
C HIS A 541 -3.49 6.21 -4.93
N VAL A 542 -2.30 6.72 -4.65
CA VAL A 542 -1.43 7.26 -5.69
C VAL A 542 -0.02 6.70 -5.61
N ARG A 543 0.57 6.51 -6.79
CA ARG A 543 2.00 6.27 -6.96
C ARG A 543 2.59 7.50 -7.60
N VAL A 544 3.49 8.18 -6.89
CA VAL A 544 4.14 9.40 -7.38
C VAL A 544 5.25 9.01 -8.33
N GLU A 545 5.12 9.42 -9.59
CA GLU A 545 6.18 9.22 -10.59
C GLU A 545 7.21 10.34 -10.50
N ASP A 546 6.75 11.60 -10.54
CA ASP A 546 7.63 12.77 -10.57
C ASP A 546 7.22 13.82 -9.55
N GLY A 547 8.19 14.65 -9.18
CA GLY A 547 8.03 15.78 -8.28
C GLY A 547 7.52 15.38 -6.90
N GLN A 548 6.85 16.31 -6.25
CA GLN A 548 6.34 16.15 -4.89
C GLN A 548 5.01 16.89 -4.70
N VAL A 549 4.25 16.47 -3.71
CA VAL A 549 3.01 17.14 -3.32
C VAL A 549 2.87 17.21 -1.80
N SER A 550 2.49 18.38 -1.30
CA SER A 550 2.20 18.62 0.12
C SER A 550 0.73 18.96 0.33
N LYS A 551 0.26 18.90 1.58
CA LYS A 551 -1.12 19.30 1.94
C LYS A 551 -1.45 20.75 1.59
N ASN A 552 -0.45 21.62 1.41
CA ASN A 552 -0.65 23.04 1.12
C ASN A 552 -0.83 23.30 -0.40
N ASP A 553 -0.63 22.28 -1.23
CA ASP A 553 -0.72 22.39 -2.67
C ASP A 553 -2.16 22.22 -3.17
N LYS A 554 -2.41 22.73 -4.38
CA LYS A 554 -3.62 22.44 -5.15
C LYS A 554 -3.28 21.44 -6.25
N VAL A 555 -4.06 20.38 -6.36
CA VAL A 555 -3.88 19.34 -7.38
C VAL A 555 -4.91 19.50 -8.48
N LEU A 556 -4.45 19.34 -9.72
CA LEU A 556 -5.25 19.30 -10.93
C LEU A 556 -5.37 17.84 -11.38
N VAL A 557 -6.60 17.38 -11.59
CA VAL A 557 -6.90 16.11 -12.25
C VAL A 557 -6.83 16.34 -13.76
N MET A 558 -5.88 15.68 -14.44
CA MET A 558 -5.61 16.00 -15.85
C MET A 558 -6.75 15.60 -16.81
N SER A 559 -7.48 14.53 -16.52
CA SER A 559 -8.59 14.06 -17.37
C SER A 559 -9.82 14.97 -17.30
N SER A 560 -10.24 15.34 -16.08
CA SER A 560 -11.44 16.13 -15.83
C SER A 560 -11.19 17.63 -15.83
N GLY A 561 -9.93 18.06 -15.74
CA GLY A 561 -9.52 19.47 -15.61
C GLY A 561 -9.92 20.12 -14.28
N ARG A 562 -10.37 19.33 -13.31
CA ARG A 562 -10.82 19.84 -12.01
C ARG A 562 -9.66 20.02 -11.05
N VAL A 563 -9.76 21.08 -10.24
CA VAL A 563 -8.78 21.41 -9.22
C VAL A 563 -9.35 21.08 -7.85
N ALA A 564 -8.58 20.34 -7.06
CA ALA A 564 -8.87 20.03 -5.66
C ALA A 564 -7.90 20.77 -4.72
N GLU A 565 -8.42 21.21 -3.58
CA GLU A 565 -7.61 21.61 -2.44
C GLU A 565 -7.33 20.36 -1.60
N ILE A 566 -6.05 20.05 -1.37
CA ILE A 566 -5.69 18.83 -0.67
C ILE A 566 -6.05 18.96 0.82
N MET A 567 -6.83 18.01 1.33
CA MET A 567 -7.18 17.96 2.75
C MET A 567 -6.07 17.29 3.57
N GLU A 568 -5.46 16.25 3.02
CA GLU A 568 -4.45 15.42 3.68
C GLU A 568 -3.65 14.65 2.61
N VAL A 569 -2.35 14.50 2.84
CA VAL A 569 -1.50 13.53 2.14
C VAL A 569 -0.94 12.55 3.16
N GLY A 570 -0.75 11.30 2.77
CA GLY A 570 -0.34 10.26 3.70
C GLY A 570 0.20 9.01 3.03
N VAL A 571 0.77 8.12 3.83
CA VAL A 571 1.16 6.76 3.45
C VAL A 571 0.35 5.75 4.27
N PHE A 572 0.28 4.50 3.82
CA PHE A 572 -0.39 3.42 4.55
C PHE A 572 0.63 2.63 5.35
N SER A 573 0.62 2.68 6.68
CA SER A 573 1.63 1.97 7.50
C SER A 573 1.06 1.43 8.82
N PRO A 574 0.25 0.35 8.81
CA PRO A 574 -0.52 -0.19 7.68
C PRO A 574 -1.85 0.57 7.48
N PHE A 575 -2.24 1.38 8.46
CA PHE A 575 -3.39 2.27 8.40
C PHE A 575 -2.98 3.64 7.82
N PRO A 576 -3.93 4.46 7.36
CA PRO A 576 -3.64 5.81 6.87
C PRO A 576 -2.86 6.62 7.91
N LYS A 577 -1.65 7.04 7.56
CA LYS A 577 -0.79 7.90 8.36
C LYS A 577 -0.47 9.16 7.57
N ALA A 578 -0.94 10.31 8.08
CA ALA A 578 -0.66 11.60 7.48
C ALA A 578 0.85 11.90 7.50
N VAL A 579 1.35 12.43 6.39
CA VAL A 579 2.73 12.92 6.23
C VAL A 579 2.70 14.35 5.70
N ASP A 580 3.82 15.05 5.75
CA ASP A 580 3.88 16.45 5.29
C ASP A 580 3.85 16.57 3.75
N ALA A 581 4.51 15.63 3.06
CA ALA A 581 4.54 15.55 1.61
C ALA A 581 4.73 14.10 1.13
N LEU A 582 4.30 13.84 -0.11
CA LEU A 582 4.66 12.65 -0.88
C LEU A 582 5.69 13.04 -1.94
N TYR A 583 6.73 12.21 -2.08
CA TYR A 583 7.87 12.41 -2.98
C TYR A 583 7.89 11.39 -4.11
N SER A 584 8.67 11.66 -5.16
CA SER A 584 8.84 10.77 -6.30
C SER A 584 9.22 9.36 -5.88
N GLY A 585 8.57 8.37 -6.49
CA GLY A 585 8.70 6.95 -6.21
C GLY A 585 7.87 6.43 -5.04
N GLN A 586 7.28 7.29 -4.20
CA GLN A 586 6.45 6.83 -3.08
C GLN A 586 5.04 6.40 -3.51
N VAL A 587 4.51 5.41 -2.78
CA VAL A 587 3.10 5.01 -2.81
C VAL A 587 2.40 5.54 -1.56
N GLY A 588 1.25 6.18 -1.73
CA GLY A 588 0.50 6.79 -0.65
C GLY A 588 -0.94 7.13 -1.03
N TYR A 589 -1.51 8.12 -0.36
CA TYR A 589 -2.85 8.63 -0.67
C TYR A 589 -2.93 10.15 -0.60
N ILE A 590 -3.89 10.68 -1.35
CA ILE A 590 -4.26 12.10 -1.38
C ILE A 590 -5.76 12.20 -1.13
N ALA A 591 -6.14 12.86 -0.04
CA ALA A 591 -7.53 13.22 0.23
C ALA A 591 -7.88 14.48 -0.56
N THR A 592 -8.66 14.31 -1.62
CA THR A 592 -8.97 15.35 -2.61
C THR A 592 -10.15 16.24 -2.22
N GLY A 593 -11.01 15.79 -1.30
CA GLY A 593 -12.26 16.49 -0.95
C GLY A 593 -13.39 16.37 -1.98
N PHE A 594 -13.15 15.73 -3.13
CA PHE A 594 -14.18 15.47 -4.14
C PHE A 594 -15.27 14.55 -3.60
N LYS A 595 -16.51 14.79 -4.02
CA LYS A 595 -17.68 14.00 -3.57
C LYS A 595 -18.14 12.97 -4.58
N ASP A 596 -17.83 13.19 -5.86
CA ASP A 596 -18.24 12.35 -6.96
C ASP A 596 -17.01 11.65 -7.56
N VAL A 597 -17.05 10.32 -7.65
CA VAL A 597 -15.94 9.47 -8.13
C VAL A 597 -15.54 9.81 -9.56
N GLN A 598 -16.46 10.36 -10.35
CA GLN A 598 -16.16 10.82 -11.71
C GLN A 598 -15.21 12.04 -11.74
N GLU A 599 -15.03 12.75 -10.63
CA GLU A 599 -14.14 13.92 -10.56
C GLU A 599 -12.66 13.53 -10.47
N CYS A 600 -12.37 12.35 -9.92
CA CYS A 600 -11.04 11.76 -9.78
C CYS A 600 -11.17 10.23 -9.90
N SER A 601 -11.01 9.73 -11.12
CA SER A 601 -11.15 8.32 -11.46
C SER A 601 -9.81 7.60 -11.39
N VAL A 602 -9.90 6.28 -11.23
CA VAL A 602 -8.72 5.42 -11.32
C VAL A 602 -8.15 5.49 -12.74
N GLY A 603 -6.84 5.70 -12.86
CA GLY A 603 -6.13 5.93 -14.12
C GLY A 603 -5.86 7.38 -14.41
N ASP A 604 -6.42 8.29 -13.61
CA ASP A 604 -6.10 9.70 -13.72
C ASP A 604 -4.67 9.99 -13.29
N THR A 605 -4.12 11.04 -13.89
CA THR A 605 -2.88 11.68 -13.43
C THR A 605 -3.23 12.92 -12.62
N LEU A 606 -2.71 12.98 -11.39
CA LEU A 606 -2.74 14.17 -10.56
C LEU A 606 -1.45 14.97 -10.78
N THR A 607 -1.58 16.28 -10.98
CA THR A 607 -0.45 17.20 -11.13
C THR A 607 -0.62 18.46 -10.28
N ASN A 608 0.45 19.21 -9.99
CA ASN A 608 0.29 20.52 -9.33
C ASN A 608 -0.50 21.48 -10.24
N ASN A 609 -1.40 22.28 -9.67
CA ASN A 609 -2.13 23.30 -10.42
C ASN A 609 -1.25 24.50 -10.84
N ASN A 610 -0.27 24.87 -10.01
CA ASN A 610 0.58 26.04 -10.27
C ASN A 610 1.69 25.76 -11.30
N ARG A 611 2.10 24.50 -11.41
CA ARG A 611 3.13 24.01 -12.35
C ARG A 611 2.63 22.67 -12.92
N PRO A 612 1.61 22.67 -13.78
CA PRO A 612 1.03 21.45 -14.30
C PRO A 612 2.02 20.75 -15.25
N ALA A 613 2.02 19.42 -15.21
CA ALA A 613 2.73 18.60 -16.16
C ALA A 613 2.15 18.77 -17.58
N SER A 614 3.01 18.61 -18.60
CA SER A 614 2.62 18.75 -20.01
C SER A 614 1.81 17.57 -20.52
N GLU A 615 2.11 16.36 -20.03
CA GLU A 615 1.51 15.11 -20.50
C GLU A 615 1.07 14.25 -19.32
N PRO A 616 -0.13 13.62 -19.38
CA PRO A 616 -0.57 12.67 -18.37
C PRO A 616 0.27 11.39 -18.44
N LEU A 617 0.33 10.68 -17.33
CA LEU A 617 0.84 9.31 -17.30
C LEU A 617 -0.07 8.40 -18.12
N PRO A 618 0.45 7.27 -18.66
CA PRO A 618 -0.38 6.27 -19.31
C PRO A 618 -1.50 5.81 -18.37
N GLY A 619 -2.73 6.25 -18.65
CA GLY A 619 -3.90 5.93 -17.84
C GLY A 619 -4.43 4.53 -18.14
N TYR A 620 -5.38 4.07 -17.33
CA TYR A 620 -6.03 2.77 -17.55
C TYR A 620 -7.14 2.86 -18.60
N VAL A 621 -7.42 1.71 -19.23
CA VAL A 621 -8.57 1.56 -20.12
C VAL A 621 -9.85 1.43 -19.29
N GLU A 622 -10.89 2.16 -19.69
CA GLU A 622 -12.20 2.12 -19.03
C GLU A 622 -12.78 0.70 -19.02
N LEU A 623 -13.18 0.25 -17.83
CA LEU A 623 -13.75 -1.05 -17.58
C LEU A 623 -15.11 -1.21 -18.27
N LYS A 624 -15.28 -2.29 -19.05
CA LYS A 624 -16.58 -2.66 -19.62
C LYS A 624 -17.14 -3.86 -18.88
N SER A 625 -18.34 -3.71 -18.32
CA SER A 625 -19.09 -4.84 -17.77
C SER A 625 -19.36 -5.88 -18.86
N MET A 626 -19.00 -7.14 -18.61
CA MET A 626 -19.15 -8.25 -19.56
C MET A 626 -20.35 -9.13 -19.21
N VAL A 627 -20.69 -9.21 -17.93
CA VAL A 627 -21.80 -10.01 -17.40
C VAL A 627 -22.89 -9.08 -16.89
N PHE A 628 -24.14 -9.39 -17.20
CA PHE A 628 -25.30 -8.59 -16.80
C PHE A 628 -26.36 -9.46 -16.14
N ALA A 629 -26.89 -8.99 -15.01
CA ALA A 629 -28.01 -9.60 -14.32
C ALA A 629 -28.94 -8.52 -13.75
N GLY A 630 -30.24 -8.81 -13.74
CA GLY A 630 -31.22 -8.02 -13.02
C GLY A 630 -31.25 -8.40 -11.54
N LEU A 631 -31.12 -7.41 -10.67
CA LEU A 631 -31.26 -7.48 -9.21
C LEU A 631 -32.60 -6.86 -8.79
N TYR A 632 -33.43 -7.64 -8.10
CA TYR A 632 -34.74 -7.22 -7.61
C TYR A 632 -34.84 -7.48 -6.11
N PRO A 633 -35.43 -6.59 -5.31
CA PRO A 633 -35.70 -6.90 -3.92
C PRO A 633 -36.84 -7.93 -3.82
N SER A 634 -36.79 -8.81 -2.83
CA SER A 634 -37.87 -9.74 -2.52
C SER A 634 -39.15 -8.98 -2.11
N ASP A 635 -39.01 -7.85 -1.40
CA ASP A 635 -40.07 -6.90 -1.07
C ASP A 635 -39.94 -5.60 -1.88
N GLY A 636 -41.02 -5.21 -2.56
CA GLY A 636 -41.06 -3.99 -3.37
C GLY A 636 -40.87 -2.69 -2.56
N GLU A 637 -41.10 -2.70 -1.24
CA GLU A 637 -40.83 -1.54 -0.37
C GLU A 637 -39.31 -1.24 -0.25
N GLU A 638 -38.45 -2.24 -0.45
CA GLU A 638 -37.00 -2.12 -0.34
C GLU A 638 -36.32 -1.57 -1.61
N TYR A 639 -37.07 -1.28 -2.68
CA TYR A 639 -36.50 -0.73 -3.92
C TYR A 639 -35.63 0.51 -3.71
N ASN A 640 -36.05 1.42 -2.83
CA ASN A 640 -35.26 2.63 -2.52
C ASN A 640 -34.00 2.30 -1.71
N SER A 641 -34.07 1.30 -0.83
CA SER A 641 -32.92 0.80 -0.07
C SER A 641 -31.90 0.14 -0.99
N LEU A 642 -32.36 -0.72 -1.91
CA LEU A 642 -31.52 -1.34 -2.96
C LEU A 642 -30.85 -0.27 -3.83
N ARG A 643 -31.60 0.74 -4.28
CA ARG A 643 -31.03 1.86 -5.03
C ARG A 643 -29.91 2.55 -4.27
N ALA A 644 -30.17 2.92 -3.01
CA ALA A 644 -29.20 3.62 -2.18
C ALA A 644 -27.96 2.75 -1.87
N ALA A 645 -28.15 1.43 -1.71
CA ALA A 645 -27.06 0.48 -1.51
C ALA A 645 -26.18 0.34 -2.76
N LEU A 646 -26.79 0.17 -3.94
CA LEU A 646 -26.08 0.11 -5.22
C LEU A 646 -25.33 1.42 -5.53
N GLU A 647 -25.96 2.57 -5.31
CA GLU A 647 -25.31 3.88 -5.49
C GLU A 647 -24.10 4.02 -4.56
N LYS A 648 -24.18 3.55 -3.31
CA LYS A 648 -23.05 3.53 -2.37
C LYS A 648 -21.95 2.54 -2.78
N LEU A 649 -22.29 1.33 -3.22
CA LEU A 649 -21.32 0.34 -3.68
C LEU A 649 -20.54 0.84 -4.89
N ARG A 650 -21.23 1.47 -5.84
CA ARG A 650 -20.63 2.08 -7.03
C ARG A 650 -19.59 3.17 -6.71
N LEU A 651 -19.66 3.80 -5.53
CA LEU A 651 -18.63 4.77 -5.10
C LEU A 651 -17.28 4.09 -4.80
N ASN A 652 -17.28 2.81 -4.45
CA ASN A 652 -16.07 2.06 -4.12
C ASN A 652 -15.67 1.07 -5.23
N ASP A 653 -16.62 0.73 -6.11
CA ASP A 653 -16.44 -0.17 -7.24
C ASP A 653 -16.89 0.50 -8.54
N ALA A 654 -15.92 1.06 -9.26
CA ALA A 654 -16.16 1.76 -10.53
C ALA A 654 -16.61 0.80 -11.66
N SER A 655 -16.46 -0.51 -11.49
CA SER A 655 -16.80 -1.51 -12.51
C SER A 655 -18.29 -1.88 -12.54
N LEU A 656 -19.01 -1.61 -11.44
CA LEU A 656 -20.44 -1.86 -11.30
C LEU A 656 -21.26 -0.82 -12.06
N THR A 657 -21.99 -1.27 -13.09
CA THR A 657 -22.97 -0.43 -13.79
C THR A 657 -24.39 -0.76 -13.33
N MET A 658 -25.30 0.22 -13.35
CA MET A 658 -26.69 0.01 -12.95
C MET A 658 -27.65 0.87 -13.81
N GLU A 659 -28.71 0.24 -14.30
CA GLU A 659 -29.84 0.89 -14.97
C GLU A 659 -31.15 0.48 -14.29
N PRO A 660 -32.09 1.39 -13.98
CA PRO A 660 -33.39 1.00 -13.46
C PRO A 660 -34.13 0.08 -14.44
N GLU A 661 -34.64 -1.03 -13.93
CA GLU A 661 -35.38 -2.03 -14.70
C GLU A 661 -36.73 -2.33 -14.04
N SER A 662 -37.76 -2.63 -14.84
CA SER A 662 -39.06 -3.04 -14.32
C SER A 662 -39.50 -4.34 -14.97
N SER A 663 -39.91 -5.29 -14.14
CA SER A 663 -40.43 -6.59 -14.53
C SER A 663 -41.87 -6.72 -14.06
N ARG A 664 -42.74 -7.27 -14.92
CA ARG A 664 -44.13 -7.55 -14.53
C ARG A 664 -44.25 -8.57 -13.41
N ALA A 665 -43.27 -9.45 -13.27
CA ALA A 665 -43.29 -10.53 -12.30
C ALA A 665 -42.49 -10.20 -11.03
N LEU A 666 -41.38 -9.49 -11.16
CA LEU A 666 -40.45 -9.20 -10.06
C LEU A 666 -40.55 -7.75 -9.55
N GLY A 667 -41.38 -6.91 -10.18
CA GLY A 667 -41.54 -5.51 -9.78
C GLY A 667 -40.38 -4.63 -10.27
N PHE A 668 -40.03 -3.62 -9.47
CA PHE A 668 -38.95 -2.68 -9.78
C PHE A 668 -37.62 -3.21 -9.26
N GLY A 669 -36.58 -3.09 -10.08
CA GLY A 669 -35.22 -3.51 -9.75
C GLY A 669 -34.20 -2.77 -10.59
N PHE A 670 -33.00 -3.34 -10.70
CA PHE A 670 -31.90 -2.76 -11.47
C PHE A 670 -31.27 -3.81 -12.36
N ARG A 671 -31.01 -3.43 -13.62
CA ARG A 671 -30.12 -4.16 -14.49
C ARG A 671 -28.69 -3.76 -14.13
N CYS A 672 -27.93 -4.69 -13.59
CA CYS A 672 -26.55 -4.46 -13.16
C CYS A 672 -25.55 -5.14 -14.10
N GLY A 673 -24.44 -4.46 -14.36
CA GLY A 673 -23.31 -5.01 -15.11
C GLY A 673 -22.10 -5.24 -14.22
N PHE A 674 -21.43 -6.38 -14.43
CA PHE A 674 -20.33 -6.93 -13.64
C PHE A 674 -19.16 -7.31 -14.54
N LEU A 675 -17.99 -7.48 -13.95
CA LEU A 675 -16.76 -7.92 -14.65
C LEU A 675 -16.84 -9.41 -15.02
N GLY A 676 -17.44 -10.21 -14.14
CA GLY A 676 -17.61 -11.65 -14.29
C GLY A 676 -18.61 -12.21 -13.28
N LEU A 677 -18.69 -13.53 -13.19
CA LEU A 677 -19.62 -14.23 -12.28
C LEU A 677 -19.25 -14.04 -10.81
N MET A 678 -17.96 -14.08 -10.48
CA MET A 678 -17.52 -13.92 -9.10
C MET A 678 -17.79 -12.50 -8.60
N HIS A 679 -17.58 -11.51 -9.47
CA HIS A 679 -17.94 -10.13 -9.14
C HIS A 679 -19.46 -10.00 -8.86
N LEU A 680 -20.32 -10.67 -9.63
CA LEU A 680 -21.76 -10.71 -9.36
C LEU A 680 -22.06 -11.33 -7.98
N GLU A 681 -21.47 -12.48 -7.66
CA GLU A 681 -21.68 -13.14 -6.37
C GLU A 681 -21.23 -12.27 -5.19
N ILE A 682 -20.06 -11.63 -5.31
CA ILE A 682 -19.53 -10.73 -4.28
C ILE A 682 -20.47 -9.54 -4.08
N VAL A 683 -20.94 -8.89 -5.15
CA VAL A 683 -21.88 -7.76 -5.03
C VAL A 683 -23.19 -8.21 -4.40
N GLN A 684 -23.72 -9.37 -4.80
CA GLN A 684 -24.93 -9.93 -4.22
C GLN A 684 -24.76 -10.15 -2.70
N GLU A 685 -23.73 -10.90 -2.29
CA GLU A 685 -23.51 -11.20 -0.86
C GLU A 685 -23.26 -9.94 -0.04
N ARG A 686 -22.60 -8.92 -0.61
CA ARG A 686 -22.43 -7.62 0.07
C ARG A 686 -23.75 -6.89 0.25
N LEU A 687 -24.63 -6.90 -0.75
CA LEU A 687 -25.96 -6.30 -0.62
C LEU A 687 -26.80 -7.02 0.44
N GLU A 688 -26.76 -8.35 0.47
CA GLU A 688 -27.48 -9.16 1.44
C GLU A 688 -26.93 -8.98 2.87
N ARG A 689 -25.61 -8.97 3.06
CA ARG A 689 -25.00 -8.93 4.40
C ARG A 689 -24.76 -7.52 4.94
N GLU A 690 -24.22 -6.60 4.12
CA GLU A 690 -23.88 -5.24 4.58
C GLU A 690 -25.09 -4.31 4.64
N TYR A 691 -26.10 -4.56 3.81
CA TYR A 691 -27.29 -3.71 3.69
C TYR A 691 -28.59 -4.40 4.11
N ASP A 692 -28.54 -5.68 4.53
CA ASP A 692 -29.68 -6.48 5.00
C ASP A 692 -30.83 -6.51 3.99
N LEU A 693 -30.49 -6.72 2.71
CA LEU A 693 -31.45 -6.78 1.60
C LEU A 693 -31.67 -8.21 1.15
N ASP A 694 -32.91 -8.65 1.07
CA ASP A 694 -33.24 -9.96 0.46
C ASP A 694 -33.43 -9.77 -1.04
N LEU A 695 -32.60 -10.43 -1.85
CA LEU A 695 -32.49 -10.18 -3.28
C LEU A 695 -32.84 -11.39 -4.15
N ILE A 696 -33.47 -11.10 -5.28
CA ILE A 696 -33.69 -12.03 -6.38
C ILE A 696 -32.83 -11.61 -7.55
N VAL A 697 -31.91 -12.49 -7.93
CA VAL A 697 -30.99 -12.31 -9.06
C VAL A 697 -31.47 -13.12 -10.25
N THR A 698 -31.64 -12.45 -11.39
CA THR A 698 -31.99 -13.13 -12.65
C THR A 698 -30.78 -13.85 -13.26
N ALA A 699 -31.03 -14.79 -14.18
CA ALA A 699 -29.96 -15.53 -14.84
C ALA A 699 -28.96 -14.57 -15.51
N PRO A 700 -27.64 -14.74 -15.29
CA PRO A 700 -26.64 -13.87 -15.88
C PRO A 700 -26.62 -14.01 -17.39
N SER A 701 -26.25 -12.95 -18.06
CA SER A 701 -26.26 -12.84 -19.53
C SER A 701 -25.15 -11.92 -20.02
N VAL A 702 -24.95 -11.88 -21.33
CA VAL A 702 -23.86 -11.11 -21.96
C VAL A 702 -24.40 -9.98 -22.82
N ALA A 703 -23.58 -8.96 -23.04
CA ALA A 703 -23.87 -7.90 -24.01
C ALA A 703 -23.48 -8.33 -25.43
N TYR A 704 -24.47 -8.44 -26.32
CA TYR A 704 -24.29 -8.74 -27.74
C TYR A 704 -24.09 -7.45 -28.54
N GLN A 705 -23.31 -7.50 -29.61
CA GLN A 705 -23.25 -6.42 -30.60
C GLN A 705 -24.18 -6.75 -31.76
N VAL A 706 -25.17 -5.90 -32.02
CA VAL A 706 -26.12 -6.06 -33.12
C VAL A 706 -25.79 -5.06 -34.20
N VAL A 707 -25.43 -5.56 -35.38
CA VAL A 707 -25.24 -4.73 -36.56
C VAL A 707 -26.58 -4.61 -37.27
N LEU A 708 -27.06 -3.39 -37.42
CA LEU A 708 -28.29 -3.07 -38.12
C LEU A 708 -28.07 -3.05 -39.64
N GLN A 709 -29.15 -3.13 -40.41
CA GLN A 709 -29.13 -3.03 -41.88
C GLN A 709 -28.52 -1.70 -42.37
N ASN A 710 -28.62 -0.63 -41.57
CA ASN A 710 -28.01 0.67 -41.86
C ASN A 710 -26.51 0.74 -41.54
N GLY A 711 -25.90 -0.34 -41.02
CA GLY A 711 -24.49 -0.42 -40.65
C GLY A 711 -24.16 0.09 -39.24
N ALA A 712 -25.11 0.68 -38.51
CA ALA A 712 -24.89 1.06 -37.11
C ALA A 712 -24.80 -0.19 -36.23
N THR A 713 -23.92 -0.17 -35.24
CA THR A 713 -23.78 -1.24 -34.25
C THR A 713 -24.34 -0.75 -32.92
N ILE A 714 -25.23 -1.54 -32.31
CA ILE A 714 -25.80 -1.27 -31.00
C ILE A 714 -25.40 -2.39 -30.02
N SER A 715 -25.19 -2.04 -28.76
CA SER A 715 -25.01 -3.03 -27.69
C SER A 715 -26.37 -3.45 -27.15
N VAL A 716 -26.60 -4.75 -27.04
CA VAL A 716 -27.83 -5.36 -26.54
C VAL A 716 -27.49 -6.27 -25.38
N ASP A 717 -27.70 -5.76 -24.18
CA ASP A 717 -27.52 -6.44 -22.90
C ASP A 717 -28.80 -7.13 -22.42
N ASN A 718 -29.97 -6.70 -22.90
CA ASN A 718 -31.28 -7.25 -22.55
C ASN A 718 -31.97 -7.80 -23.82
N PRO A 719 -32.45 -9.06 -23.81
CA PRO A 719 -33.18 -9.64 -24.93
C PRO A 719 -34.38 -8.82 -25.42
N SER A 720 -35.02 -8.04 -24.54
CA SER A 720 -36.14 -7.16 -24.89
C SER A 720 -35.71 -5.94 -25.71
N LYS A 721 -34.45 -5.50 -25.59
CA LYS A 721 -33.87 -4.41 -26.40
C LYS A 721 -33.45 -4.88 -27.81
N LEU A 722 -33.57 -6.18 -28.11
CA LEU A 722 -33.19 -6.72 -29.42
C LEU A 722 -34.14 -6.17 -30.52
N PRO A 723 -33.60 -5.50 -31.57
CA PRO A 723 -34.40 -4.94 -32.66
C PRO A 723 -35.22 -5.97 -33.43
N ASP A 724 -36.20 -5.48 -34.19
CA ASP A 724 -36.99 -6.33 -35.06
C ASP A 724 -36.09 -7.04 -36.11
N PRO A 725 -36.37 -8.31 -36.44
CA PRO A 725 -35.55 -9.08 -37.39
C PRO A 725 -35.37 -8.43 -38.77
N ASN A 726 -36.26 -7.51 -39.17
CA ASN A 726 -36.17 -6.79 -40.44
C ASN A 726 -35.10 -5.68 -40.43
N GLU A 727 -34.77 -5.13 -39.26
CA GLU A 727 -33.75 -4.09 -39.09
C GLU A 727 -32.36 -4.70 -38.81
N LEU A 728 -32.31 -6.00 -38.55
CA LEU A 728 -31.14 -6.73 -38.12
C LEU A 728 -30.36 -7.27 -39.32
N LYS A 729 -29.04 -7.07 -39.34
CA LYS A 729 -28.13 -7.68 -40.32
C LYS A 729 -27.43 -8.90 -39.74
N GLU A 730 -26.77 -8.75 -38.61
CA GLU A 730 -26.05 -9.82 -37.92
C GLU A 730 -25.96 -9.54 -36.41
N ILE A 731 -25.84 -10.60 -35.62
CA ILE A 731 -25.61 -10.55 -34.17
C ILE A 731 -24.22 -11.12 -33.92
N GLN A 732 -23.43 -10.38 -33.17
CA GLN A 732 -22.09 -10.76 -32.75
C GLN A 732 -22.10 -11.05 -31.25
N GLU A 733 -21.58 -12.20 -30.87
CA GLU A 733 -21.40 -12.59 -29.47
C GLU A 733 -19.97 -12.31 -28.99
N PRO A 734 -19.79 -11.98 -27.69
CA PRO A 734 -18.48 -11.81 -27.10
C PRO A 734 -17.74 -13.16 -27.01
N ILE A 735 -16.48 -13.17 -27.45
CA ILE A 735 -15.58 -14.33 -27.43
C ILE A 735 -14.50 -14.13 -26.36
N LEU A 736 -14.23 -15.19 -25.61
CA LEU A 736 -13.12 -15.31 -24.69
C LEU A 736 -12.01 -16.17 -25.29
N GLY A 737 -10.77 -15.80 -25.04
CA GLY A 737 -9.61 -16.69 -25.04
C GLY A 737 -9.50 -17.35 -23.67
N LEU A 738 -9.37 -18.67 -23.64
CA LEU A 738 -9.27 -19.46 -22.41
C LEU A 738 -7.90 -20.13 -22.33
N THR A 739 -7.30 -20.09 -21.15
CA THR A 739 -6.09 -20.84 -20.80
C THR A 739 -6.45 -21.81 -19.69
N ILE A 740 -6.36 -23.11 -19.97
CA ILE A 740 -6.66 -24.17 -19.01
C ILE A 740 -5.37 -24.90 -18.66
N VAL A 741 -5.03 -24.98 -17.38
CA VAL A 741 -3.89 -25.76 -16.89
C VAL A 741 -4.40 -26.91 -16.04
N ALA A 742 -4.04 -28.14 -16.39
CA ALA A 742 -4.50 -29.34 -15.69
C ALA A 742 -3.46 -30.48 -15.78
N PRO A 743 -3.56 -31.51 -14.93
CA PRO A 743 -2.79 -32.74 -15.13
C PRO A 743 -3.14 -33.46 -16.44
N ASN A 744 -2.14 -34.05 -17.12
CA ASN A 744 -2.31 -34.72 -18.42
C ASN A 744 -3.44 -35.77 -18.43
N ARG A 745 -3.65 -36.49 -17.31
CA ARG A 745 -4.72 -37.50 -17.18
C ARG A 745 -6.13 -36.98 -17.41
N HIS A 746 -6.37 -35.67 -17.29
CA HIS A 746 -7.69 -35.05 -17.45
C HIS A 746 -7.94 -34.45 -18.84
N VAL A 747 -6.96 -34.47 -19.76
CA VAL A 747 -7.06 -33.88 -21.10
C VAL A 747 -8.33 -34.34 -21.83
N GLY A 748 -8.59 -35.65 -21.88
CA GLY A 748 -9.74 -36.19 -22.61
C GLY A 748 -11.08 -35.66 -22.08
N ALA A 749 -11.24 -35.56 -20.76
CA ALA A 749 -12.47 -35.04 -20.14
C ALA A 749 -12.65 -33.54 -20.39
N ILE A 750 -11.55 -32.78 -20.42
CA ILE A 750 -11.57 -31.35 -20.73
C ILE A 750 -11.92 -31.14 -22.20
N MET A 751 -11.28 -31.85 -23.13
CA MET A 751 -11.58 -31.74 -24.56
C MET A 751 -13.04 -32.07 -24.88
N GLU A 752 -13.62 -33.08 -24.24
CA GLU A 752 -15.04 -33.41 -24.38
C GLU A 752 -15.93 -32.25 -23.89
N LEU A 753 -15.66 -31.70 -22.70
CA LEU A 753 -16.39 -30.56 -22.16
C LEU A 753 -16.29 -29.35 -23.10
N MET A 754 -15.08 -29.01 -23.53
CA MET A 754 -14.81 -27.91 -24.46
C MET A 754 -15.58 -28.06 -25.78
N HIS A 755 -15.60 -29.26 -26.36
CA HIS A 755 -16.35 -29.54 -27.58
C HIS A 755 -17.87 -29.32 -27.41
N THR A 756 -18.45 -29.68 -26.26
CA THR A 756 -19.89 -29.44 -26.00
C THR A 756 -20.27 -27.96 -25.87
N ARG A 757 -19.27 -27.08 -25.67
CA ARG A 757 -19.44 -25.65 -25.35
C ARG A 757 -19.03 -24.72 -26.49
N ARG A 758 -19.14 -25.18 -27.74
CA ARG A 758 -18.86 -24.38 -28.96
C ARG A 758 -17.48 -23.70 -28.93
N SER A 759 -16.49 -24.36 -28.35
CA SER A 759 -15.14 -23.82 -28.27
C SER A 759 -14.25 -24.29 -29.42
N ASP A 760 -13.34 -23.41 -29.85
CA ASP A 760 -12.32 -23.73 -30.84
C ASP A 760 -10.98 -23.94 -30.14
N PHE A 761 -10.31 -25.04 -30.44
CA PHE A 761 -8.97 -25.34 -29.92
C PHE A 761 -7.90 -24.51 -30.63
N LYS A 762 -7.00 -23.88 -29.87
CA LYS A 762 -5.85 -23.13 -30.41
C LYS A 762 -4.57 -23.96 -30.37
N ARG A 763 -4.09 -24.27 -29.17
CA ARG A 763 -2.84 -25.01 -28.95
C ARG A 763 -2.83 -25.76 -27.63
N MET A 764 -1.88 -26.68 -27.51
CA MET A 764 -1.64 -27.45 -26.29
C MET A 764 -0.14 -27.66 -26.10
N GLU A 765 0.34 -27.41 -24.89
CA GLU A 765 1.75 -27.51 -24.51
C GLU A 765 1.90 -28.32 -23.21
N TYR A 766 2.98 -29.09 -23.11
CA TYR A 766 3.25 -29.94 -21.94
C TYR A 766 4.32 -29.30 -21.06
N ILE A 767 4.02 -29.14 -19.78
CA ILE A 767 4.95 -28.71 -18.74
C ILE A 767 5.53 -29.98 -18.10
N GLN A 768 6.83 -30.20 -18.31
CA GLN A 768 7.61 -31.29 -17.74
C GLN A 768 8.58 -30.72 -16.70
N GLY A 769 8.29 -30.89 -15.41
CA GLY A 769 9.29 -30.60 -14.37
C GLY A 769 10.50 -31.52 -14.57
N ILE A 770 11.68 -30.95 -14.86
CA ILE A 770 12.90 -31.72 -15.09
C ILE A 770 13.29 -32.40 -13.77
N THR A 771 12.95 -33.67 -13.62
CA THR A 771 13.56 -34.58 -12.63
C THR A 771 14.46 -35.56 -13.35
N ALA A 772 15.59 -35.09 -13.85
CA ALA A 772 16.59 -35.98 -14.44
C ALA A 772 18.01 -35.46 -14.21
N ARG A 773 18.55 -35.72 -13.01
CA ARG A 773 19.99 -36.04 -12.88
C ARG A 773 20.24 -37.55 -12.70
N ASP A 774 19.24 -38.32 -12.30
CA ASP A 774 19.39 -39.77 -12.04
C ASP A 774 18.44 -40.64 -12.87
N GLY A 775 18.51 -40.58 -14.21
CA GLY A 775 18.10 -41.65 -15.14
C GLY A 775 16.74 -42.35 -14.96
N GLY A 776 15.83 -41.83 -14.14
CA GLY A 776 14.53 -42.39 -13.85
C GLY A 776 13.51 -41.86 -14.84
N GLU A 777 12.66 -42.73 -15.36
CA GLU A 777 11.51 -42.35 -16.16
C GLU A 777 10.67 -41.32 -15.37
N ALA A 778 10.54 -40.11 -15.90
CA ALA A 778 9.59 -39.14 -15.38
C ALA A 778 8.21 -39.79 -15.38
N LYS A 779 7.59 -39.94 -14.20
CA LYS A 779 6.26 -40.55 -14.10
C LYS A 779 5.28 -39.72 -14.94
N GLU A 780 4.64 -40.34 -15.94
CA GLU A 780 3.60 -39.71 -16.79
C GLU A 780 2.52 -38.98 -15.97
N GLU A 781 2.27 -39.41 -14.73
CA GLU A 781 1.32 -38.82 -13.78
C GLU A 781 1.64 -37.38 -13.37
N GLN A 782 2.90 -36.93 -13.48
CA GLN A 782 3.34 -35.61 -13.02
C GLN A 782 3.36 -34.53 -14.12
N THR A 783 3.07 -34.89 -15.37
CA THR A 783 3.07 -33.92 -16.48
C THR A 783 1.80 -33.06 -16.44
N ARG A 784 1.97 -31.73 -16.42
CA ARG A 784 0.86 -30.78 -16.59
C ARG A 784 0.73 -30.40 -18.05
N VAL A 785 -0.47 -30.02 -18.44
CA VAL A 785 -0.80 -29.55 -19.78
C VAL A 785 -1.37 -28.14 -19.69
N VAL A 786 -0.96 -27.27 -20.59
CA VAL A 786 -1.60 -25.98 -20.87
C VAL A 786 -2.38 -26.14 -22.16
N MET A 787 -3.67 -25.82 -22.15
CA MET A 787 -4.53 -25.87 -23.34
C MET A 787 -5.19 -24.52 -23.55
N GLU A 788 -5.10 -24.01 -24.78
CA GLU A 788 -5.70 -22.74 -25.17
C GLU A 788 -6.89 -22.96 -26.10
N TYR A 789 -7.96 -22.22 -25.83
CA TYR A 789 -9.20 -22.27 -26.61
C TYR A 789 -9.76 -20.87 -26.85
N THR A 790 -10.66 -20.72 -27.83
CA THR A 790 -11.67 -19.66 -27.79
C THR A 790 -13.04 -20.20 -27.47
N MET A 791 -13.82 -19.49 -26.66
CA MET A 791 -15.19 -19.86 -26.30
C MET A 791 -16.10 -18.62 -26.28
N PRO A 792 -17.37 -18.71 -26.71
CA PRO A 792 -18.35 -17.66 -26.45
C PRO A 792 -18.58 -17.45 -24.95
N LEU A 793 -18.55 -16.20 -24.47
CA LEU A 793 -18.77 -15.88 -23.05
C LEU A 793 -20.13 -16.41 -22.54
N SER A 794 -21.14 -16.48 -23.40
CA SER A 794 -22.46 -17.04 -23.06
C SER A 794 -22.41 -18.51 -22.62
N GLU A 795 -21.45 -19.30 -23.14
CA GLU A 795 -21.25 -20.70 -22.76
C GLU A 795 -20.49 -20.83 -21.44
N MET A 796 -19.60 -19.88 -21.13
CA MET A 796 -18.90 -19.78 -19.84
C MET A 796 -19.89 -19.60 -18.69
N LEU A 797 -20.92 -18.76 -18.88
CA LEU A 797 -21.95 -18.50 -17.86
C LEU A 797 -22.89 -19.68 -17.61
N ALA A 798 -22.93 -20.66 -18.52
CA ALA A 798 -23.84 -21.80 -18.46
C ALA A 798 -23.24 -22.99 -17.67
N ASP A 799 -22.80 -22.73 -16.44
CA ASP A 799 -22.27 -23.72 -15.49
C ASP A 799 -20.93 -24.37 -15.92
N PHE A 800 -20.16 -23.69 -16.78
CA PHE A 800 -18.91 -24.25 -17.30
C PHE A 800 -17.86 -24.49 -16.19
N TYR A 801 -17.68 -23.52 -15.29
CA TYR A 801 -16.64 -23.56 -14.26
C TYR A 801 -16.81 -24.76 -13.31
N ASN A 802 -18.03 -25.00 -12.83
CA ASN A 802 -18.33 -26.13 -11.95
C ASN A 802 -18.11 -27.47 -12.66
N GLN A 803 -18.52 -27.58 -13.93
CA GLN A 803 -18.31 -28.79 -14.72
C GLN A 803 -16.82 -29.06 -14.98
N LEU A 804 -16.03 -28.00 -15.25
CA LEU A 804 -14.59 -28.11 -15.40
C LEU A 804 -13.95 -28.62 -14.11
N LYS A 805 -14.28 -28.02 -12.96
CA LYS A 805 -13.77 -28.45 -11.65
C LYS A 805 -14.22 -29.89 -11.32
N SER A 806 -15.49 -30.23 -11.54
CA SER A 806 -16.03 -31.58 -11.28
C SER A 806 -15.36 -32.66 -12.12
N LYS A 807 -15.26 -32.47 -13.45
CA LYS A 807 -14.64 -33.44 -14.38
C LYS A 807 -13.12 -33.61 -14.14
N THR A 808 -12.50 -32.65 -13.48
CA THR A 808 -11.06 -32.64 -13.22
C THR A 808 -10.72 -32.84 -11.76
N GLN A 809 -11.69 -33.20 -10.92
CA GLN A 809 -11.53 -33.37 -9.45
C GLN A 809 -10.93 -32.13 -8.77
N GLY A 810 -11.17 -30.95 -9.33
CA GLY A 810 -10.66 -29.67 -8.87
C GLY A 810 -9.28 -29.28 -9.40
N TYR A 811 -8.54 -30.19 -10.06
CA TYR A 811 -7.15 -29.98 -10.49
C TYR A 811 -6.98 -29.03 -11.68
N ALA A 812 -8.03 -28.79 -12.47
CA ALA A 812 -7.92 -27.81 -13.55
C ALA A 812 -8.08 -26.39 -13.02
N SER A 813 -7.19 -25.52 -13.45
CA SER A 813 -7.27 -24.08 -13.30
C SER A 813 -7.61 -23.45 -14.65
N LEU A 814 -8.29 -22.30 -14.60
CA LEU A 814 -8.79 -21.59 -15.76
C LEU A 814 -8.46 -20.11 -15.61
N ASP A 815 -7.96 -19.52 -16.68
CA ASP A 815 -7.88 -18.09 -16.88
C ASP A 815 -8.54 -17.73 -18.22
N TYR A 816 -9.01 -16.50 -18.37
CA TYR A 816 -9.65 -16.05 -19.60
C TYR A 816 -9.45 -14.56 -19.88
N THR A 817 -9.37 -14.23 -21.15
CA THR A 817 -9.23 -12.86 -21.65
C THR A 817 -10.26 -12.58 -22.73
N PHE A 818 -10.78 -11.36 -22.79
CA PHE A 818 -11.72 -10.98 -23.85
C PHE A 818 -11.01 -10.81 -25.20
N GLU A 819 -11.44 -11.55 -26.23
CA GLU A 819 -10.83 -11.54 -27.58
C GLU A 819 -11.63 -10.75 -28.62
N GLY A 820 -12.75 -10.14 -28.23
CA GLY A 820 -13.60 -9.35 -29.12
C GLY A 820 -14.93 -10.01 -29.44
N TYR A 821 -15.56 -9.55 -30.52
CA TYR A 821 -16.89 -9.99 -30.96
C TYR A 821 -16.82 -10.83 -32.23
N ARG A 822 -17.64 -11.89 -32.31
CA ARG A 822 -17.74 -12.76 -33.48
C ARG A 822 -19.18 -12.99 -33.88
N VAL A 823 -19.45 -12.96 -35.19
CA VAL A 823 -20.78 -13.25 -35.75
C VAL A 823 -21.20 -14.67 -35.40
N ALA A 824 -22.42 -14.83 -34.86
CA ALA A 824 -22.98 -16.13 -34.50
C ALA A 824 -24.48 -16.23 -34.87
N PRO A 825 -24.98 -17.43 -35.23
CA PRO A 825 -26.39 -17.62 -35.59
C PRO A 825 -27.27 -17.71 -34.33
N LEU A 826 -27.51 -16.55 -33.72
CA LEU A 826 -28.29 -16.40 -32.51
C LEU A 826 -29.78 -16.20 -32.81
N SER A 827 -30.64 -16.61 -31.89
CA SER A 827 -32.10 -16.44 -31.97
C SER A 827 -32.66 -16.04 -30.60
N ARG A 828 -33.56 -15.05 -30.58
CA ARG A 828 -34.33 -14.72 -29.39
C ARG A 828 -35.43 -15.76 -29.18
N VAL A 829 -35.42 -16.39 -28.01
CA VAL A 829 -36.45 -17.32 -27.55
C VAL A 829 -37.31 -16.59 -26.51
N ASP A 830 -38.57 -16.37 -26.85
CA ASP A 830 -39.57 -15.74 -25.99
C ASP A 830 -40.42 -16.81 -25.29
N ILE A 831 -40.63 -16.68 -23.97
CA ILE A 831 -41.54 -17.52 -23.21
C ILE A 831 -42.90 -16.84 -23.10
N LEU A 832 -43.93 -17.50 -23.60
CA LEU A 832 -45.32 -17.04 -23.62
C LEU A 832 -46.15 -17.85 -22.60
N ILE A 833 -46.80 -17.16 -21.68
CA ILE A 833 -47.76 -17.76 -20.73
C ILE A 833 -49.14 -17.22 -21.03
N ASN A 834 -50.07 -18.11 -21.36
CA ASN A 834 -51.39 -17.75 -21.87
C ASN A 834 -51.32 -16.74 -23.04
N HIS A 835 -50.35 -16.94 -23.94
CA HIS A 835 -50.06 -16.10 -25.11
C HIS A 835 -49.48 -14.71 -24.81
N LEU A 836 -49.22 -14.38 -23.54
CA LEU A 836 -48.54 -13.15 -23.16
C LEU A 836 -47.05 -13.43 -22.97
N PRO A 837 -46.15 -12.65 -23.60
CA PRO A 837 -44.71 -12.79 -23.36
C PRO A 837 -44.37 -12.40 -21.94
N VAL A 838 -43.45 -13.15 -21.36
CA VAL A 838 -42.85 -12.91 -20.05
C VAL A 838 -41.39 -12.51 -20.29
N GLU A 839 -41.16 -11.21 -20.39
CA GLU A 839 -39.85 -10.62 -20.77
C GLU A 839 -38.70 -11.13 -19.90
N ALA A 840 -38.92 -11.29 -18.59
CA ALA A 840 -37.91 -11.80 -17.66
C ALA A 840 -37.45 -13.24 -17.92
N LEU A 841 -38.13 -13.99 -18.79
CA LEU A 841 -37.76 -15.35 -19.21
C LEU A 841 -37.30 -15.42 -20.67
N SER A 842 -37.30 -14.30 -21.40
CA SER A 842 -36.77 -14.24 -22.75
C SER A 842 -35.24 -14.34 -22.73
N MET A 843 -34.66 -15.04 -23.70
CA MET A 843 -33.21 -15.27 -23.77
C MET A 843 -32.72 -15.25 -25.23
N ILE A 844 -31.46 -14.89 -25.42
CA ILE A 844 -30.76 -15.01 -26.69
C ILE A 844 -29.89 -16.27 -26.61
N VAL A 845 -30.12 -17.22 -27.52
CA VAL A 845 -29.43 -18.51 -27.53
C VAL A 845 -28.98 -18.85 -28.95
N HIS A 846 -27.98 -19.72 -29.05
CA HIS A 846 -27.57 -20.28 -30.33
C HIS A 846 -28.70 -21.11 -30.95
N ARG A 847 -28.90 -20.99 -32.27
CA ARG A 847 -30.03 -21.60 -32.97
C ARG A 847 -30.14 -23.12 -32.77
N ASP A 848 -29.01 -23.80 -32.66
CA ASP A 848 -28.96 -25.27 -32.52
C ASP A 848 -29.50 -25.78 -31.18
N VAL A 849 -29.31 -25.00 -30.10
CA VAL A 849 -29.76 -25.37 -28.75
C VAL A 849 -31.13 -24.79 -28.40
N ALA A 850 -31.64 -23.84 -29.20
CA ALA A 850 -32.88 -23.10 -28.90
C ALA A 850 -34.10 -23.99 -28.61
N VAL A 851 -34.26 -25.09 -29.36
CA VAL A 851 -35.39 -26.03 -29.17
C VAL A 851 -35.26 -26.80 -27.87
N VAL A 852 -34.05 -27.28 -27.54
CA VAL A 852 -33.78 -28.07 -26.33
C VAL A 852 -33.96 -27.19 -25.09
N HIS A 853 -33.34 -26.01 -25.08
CA HIS A 853 -33.47 -25.05 -23.99
C HIS A 853 -34.91 -24.56 -23.81
N GLY A 854 -35.58 -24.16 -24.89
CA GLY A 854 -36.96 -23.70 -24.84
C GLY A 854 -37.92 -24.77 -24.31
N ARG A 855 -37.70 -26.04 -24.66
CA ARG A 855 -38.49 -27.16 -24.13
C ARG A 855 -38.26 -27.38 -22.64
N SER A 856 -37.01 -27.40 -22.19
CA SER A 856 -36.63 -27.58 -20.78
C SER A 856 -37.30 -26.55 -19.87
N LEU A 857 -37.26 -25.26 -20.25
CA LEU A 857 -37.91 -24.17 -19.51
C LEU A 857 -39.43 -24.36 -19.43
N VAL A 858 -40.06 -24.69 -20.56
CA VAL A 858 -41.52 -24.86 -20.64
C VAL A 858 -42.01 -26.08 -19.84
N GLU A 859 -41.21 -27.16 -19.77
CA GLU A 859 -41.49 -28.33 -18.94
C GLU A 859 -41.41 -28.00 -17.44
N LYS A 860 -40.39 -27.25 -17.00
CA LYS A 860 -40.29 -26.79 -15.59
C LYS A 860 -41.39 -25.81 -15.21
N LEU A 861 -41.69 -24.83 -16.06
CA LEU A 861 -42.79 -23.88 -15.83
C LEU A 861 -44.14 -24.60 -15.65
N ARG A 862 -44.35 -25.71 -16.38
CA ARG A 862 -45.58 -26.51 -16.23
C ARG A 862 -45.69 -27.13 -14.84
N THR A 863 -44.59 -27.53 -14.22
CA THR A 863 -44.61 -28.13 -12.87
C THR A 863 -44.80 -27.09 -11.78
N THR A 864 -44.27 -25.87 -11.97
CA THR A 864 -44.29 -24.84 -10.92
C THR A 864 -45.49 -23.90 -10.98
N ILE A 865 -46.09 -23.69 -12.17
CA ILE A 865 -47.27 -22.82 -12.29
C ILE A 865 -48.51 -23.51 -11.68
N PRO A 866 -49.21 -22.86 -10.73
CA PRO A 866 -50.37 -23.44 -10.07
C PRO A 866 -51.51 -23.63 -11.06
N ARG A 867 -52.26 -24.72 -10.87
CA ARG A 867 -53.40 -25.04 -11.74
C ARG A 867 -54.50 -23.99 -11.60
N GLN A 868 -54.95 -23.45 -12.72
CA GLN A 868 -56.06 -22.50 -12.78
C GLN A 868 -57.39 -23.20 -13.09
N LEU A 869 -58.52 -22.49 -12.99
CA LEU A 869 -59.84 -23.02 -13.39
C LEU A 869 -59.95 -23.26 -14.91
N PHE A 870 -59.05 -22.67 -15.69
CA PHE A 870 -58.89 -22.82 -17.13
C PHE A 870 -57.51 -23.41 -17.48
N GLU A 871 -57.35 -23.86 -18.73
CA GLU A 871 -56.07 -24.41 -19.20
C GLU A 871 -55.11 -23.27 -19.53
N VAL A 872 -53.90 -23.34 -18.99
CA VAL A 872 -52.85 -22.34 -19.22
C VAL A 872 -51.82 -22.93 -20.18
N PRO A 873 -51.77 -22.49 -21.46
CA PRO A 873 -50.71 -22.88 -22.37
C PRO A 873 -49.43 -22.12 -22.02
N ILE A 874 -48.32 -22.86 -21.96
CA ILE A 874 -46.97 -22.32 -21.79
C ILE A 874 -46.22 -22.65 -23.08
N GLN A 875 -45.59 -21.67 -23.71
CA GLN A 875 -44.98 -21.84 -25.02
C GLN A 875 -43.59 -21.18 -25.04
N ALA A 876 -42.63 -21.79 -25.70
CA ALA A 876 -41.41 -21.13 -26.15
C ALA A 876 -41.55 -20.83 -27.63
N ALA A 877 -41.23 -19.61 -28.06
CA ALA A 877 -41.35 -19.17 -29.43
C ALA A 877 -40.10 -18.41 -29.91
N ILE A 878 -39.78 -18.53 -31.20
CA ILE A 878 -38.81 -17.68 -31.88
C ILE A 878 -39.61 -16.81 -32.86
N GLY A 879 -39.74 -15.53 -32.54
CA GLY A 879 -40.68 -14.64 -33.23
C GLY A 879 -42.10 -15.19 -33.16
N SER A 880 -42.73 -15.43 -34.31
CA SER A 880 -44.09 -15.98 -34.40
C SER A 880 -44.15 -17.51 -34.32
N ARG A 881 -43.02 -18.21 -34.42
CA ARG A 881 -42.98 -19.68 -34.48
C ARG A 881 -42.82 -20.28 -33.09
N VAL A 882 -43.81 -21.05 -32.65
CA VAL A 882 -43.74 -21.84 -31.42
C VAL A 882 -42.81 -23.04 -31.63
N ILE A 883 -41.75 -23.13 -30.82
CA ILE A 883 -40.75 -24.21 -30.87
C ILE A 883 -41.02 -25.30 -29.83
N ALA A 884 -41.61 -24.95 -28.68
CA ALA A 884 -42.02 -25.89 -27.64
C ALA A 884 -43.33 -25.43 -27.00
N ARG A 885 -44.15 -26.37 -26.51
CA ARG A 885 -45.44 -26.07 -25.86
C ARG A 885 -45.79 -27.12 -24.84
N GLU A 886 -46.12 -26.65 -23.64
CA GLU A 886 -46.74 -27.43 -22.57
C GLU A 886 -48.06 -26.79 -22.15
N THR A 887 -48.87 -27.50 -21.38
CA THR A 887 -50.16 -26.95 -20.89
C THR A 887 -50.45 -27.41 -19.47
N VAL A 888 -50.64 -26.45 -18.58
CA VAL A 888 -51.10 -26.70 -17.21
C VAL A 888 -52.58 -27.05 -17.27
N ARG A 889 -52.93 -28.25 -16.78
CA ARG A 889 -54.29 -28.76 -16.81
C ARG A 889 -55.19 -27.95 -15.86
N ALA A 890 -56.39 -27.64 -16.34
CA ALA A 890 -57.38 -26.91 -15.55
C ALA A 890 -57.92 -27.72 -14.36
N LEU A 891 -58.09 -27.07 -13.21
CA LEU A 891 -58.89 -27.59 -12.09
C LEU A 891 -60.32 -27.86 -12.55
N ARG A 892 -60.84 -29.06 -12.27
CA ARG A 892 -62.23 -29.43 -12.55
C ARG A 892 -62.98 -29.59 -11.24
N LYS A 893 -63.95 -28.70 -11.02
CA LYS A 893 -65.03 -28.97 -10.07
C LYS A 893 -65.93 -30.06 -10.64
N ASP A 894 -66.22 -31.09 -9.87
CA ASP A 894 -67.23 -32.07 -10.25
C ASP A 894 -68.63 -31.43 -10.14
N VAL A 895 -69.10 -30.90 -11.27
CA VAL A 895 -70.45 -30.31 -11.38
C VAL A 895 -71.56 -31.35 -11.40
N LEU A 896 -71.21 -32.64 -11.54
CA LEU A 896 -72.16 -33.76 -11.60
C LEU A 896 -72.34 -34.46 -10.26
N ALA A 897 -71.55 -34.13 -9.23
CA ALA A 897 -71.58 -34.75 -7.91
C ALA A 897 -72.98 -34.76 -7.24
N LYS A 898 -73.85 -33.79 -7.56
CA LYS A 898 -75.24 -33.71 -7.04
C LYS A 898 -76.30 -34.23 -8.03
N CYS A 899 -75.91 -34.86 -9.14
CA CYS A 899 -76.80 -35.40 -10.17
C CYS A 899 -76.96 -36.92 -10.02
N TYR A 900 -77.79 -37.34 -9.06
CA TYR A 900 -78.04 -38.76 -8.73
C TYR A 900 -78.96 -39.51 -9.73
N GLY A 901 -79.46 -38.85 -10.78
CA GLY A 901 -80.40 -39.43 -11.76
C GLY A 901 -79.80 -39.71 -13.15
N GLY A 902 -80.54 -40.46 -13.98
CA GLY A 902 -80.18 -40.83 -15.35
C GLY A 902 -80.42 -39.74 -16.42
N ASP A 903 -80.93 -38.57 -16.04
CA ASP A 903 -81.24 -37.48 -16.98
C ASP A 903 -79.96 -36.84 -17.57
N ILE A 904 -79.65 -37.24 -18.80
CA ILE A 904 -78.51 -36.76 -19.59
C ILE A 904 -78.61 -35.26 -19.87
N THR A 905 -79.81 -34.69 -20.00
CA THR A 905 -80.00 -33.28 -20.37
C THR A 905 -79.51 -32.34 -19.27
N ARG A 906 -79.79 -32.67 -18.00
CA ARG A 906 -79.32 -31.92 -16.82
C ARG A 906 -77.80 -31.99 -16.68
N LYS A 907 -77.20 -33.16 -16.93
CA LYS A 907 -75.74 -33.34 -16.94
C LYS A 907 -75.08 -32.51 -18.05
N ARG A 908 -75.64 -32.54 -19.28
CA ARG A 908 -75.18 -31.72 -20.41
C ARG A 908 -75.23 -30.23 -20.11
N LYS A 909 -76.35 -29.72 -19.58
CA LYS A 909 -76.52 -28.30 -19.26
C LYS A 909 -75.48 -27.78 -18.27
N LEU A 910 -75.14 -28.57 -17.25
CA LEU A 910 -74.11 -28.22 -16.26
C LEU A 910 -72.70 -28.25 -16.88
N LEU A 911 -72.41 -29.22 -17.74
CA LEU A 911 -71.14 -29.31 -18.46
C LEU A 911 -70.97 -28.15 -19.47
N GLU A 912 -72.02 -27.78 -20.20
CA GLU A 912 -71.99 -26.63 -21.12
C GLU A 912 -71.76 -25.32 -20.37
N LYS A 913 -72.47 -25.10 -19.26
CA LYS A 913 -72.28 -23.91 -18.42
C LYS A 913 -70.86 -23.85 -17.83
N GLN A 914 -70.29 -24.98 -17.42
CA GLN A 914 -68.90 -25.06 -16.95
C GLN A 914 -67.91 -24.77 -18.10
N LYS A 915 -68.15 -25.33 -19.29
CA LYS A 915 -67.31 -25.14 -20.48
C LYS A 915 -67.29 -23.68 -20.93
N GLU A 916 -68.45 -23.03 -20.98
CA GLU A 916 -68.60 -21.62 -21.36
C GLU A 916 -67.96 -20.69 -20.32
N GLY A 917 -68.17 -20.96 -19.03
CA GLY A 917 -67.50 -20.24 -17.94
C GLY A 917 -65.98 -20.34 -18.02
N LYS A 918 -65.43 -21.53 -18.30
CA LYS A 918 -63.99 -21.72 -18.52
C LYS A 918 -63.47 -21.01 -19.76
N LYS A 919 -64.24 -21.00 -20.85
CA LYS A 919 -63.87 -20.27 -22.09
C LYS A 919 -63.78 -18.76 -21.84
N ARG A 920 -64.74 -18.20 -21.09
CA ARG A 920 -64.74 -16.79 -20.68
C ARG A 920 -63.60 -16.45 -19.72
N MET A 921 -63.31 -17.33 -18.75
CA MET A 921 -62.17 -17.16 -17.85
C MET A 921 -60.84 -17.23 -18.59
N LYS A 922 -60.71 -18.07 -19.63
CA LYS A 922 -59.49 -18.15 -20.44
C LYS A 922 -59.20 -16.86 -21.23
N SER A 923 -60.23 -16.20 -21.76
CA SER A 923 -60.05 -14.99 -22.58
C SER A 923 -59.75 -13.72 -21.79
N VAL A 924 -60.13 -13.68 -20.50
CA VAL A 924 -59.95 -12.51 -19.62
C VAL A 924 -58.92 -12.76 -18.52
N GLY A 925 -58.64 -14.03 -18.20
CA GLY A 925 -57.74 -14.42 -17.13
C GLY A 925 -56.28 -14.16 -17.47
N ARG A 926 -55.70 -13.17 -16.81
CA ARG A 926 -54.24 -13.06 -16.68
C ARG A 926 -53.76 -14.12 -15.69
N VAL A 927 -52.69 -14.81 -16.06
CA VAL A 927 -52.03 -15.77 -15.17
C VAL A 927 -50.80 -15.05 -14.65
N GLU A 928 -50.81 -14.74 -13.36
CA GLU A 928 -49.61 -14.28 -12.66
C GLU A 928 -48.72 -15.49 -12.40
N VAL A 929 -47.43 -15.32 -12.67
CA VAL A 929 -46.42 -16.32 -12.43
C VAL A 929 -45.95 -16.12 -10.99
N PRO A 930 -46.05 -17.13 -10.12
CA PRO A 930 -45.54 -17.00 -8.76
C PRO A 930 -44.04 -16.71 -8.76
N GLN A 931 -43.59 -15.93 -7.79
CA GLN A 931 -42.16 -15.67 -7.55
C GLN A 931 -41.38 -16.98 -7.33
N GLU A 932 -41.96 -17.94 -6.59
CA GLU A 932 -41.43 -19.30 -6.42
C GLU A 932 -41.15 -20.02 -7.75
N ALA A 933 -41.99 -19.79 -8.77
CA ALA A 933 -41.81 -20.39 -10.09
C ALA A 933 -40.60 -19.79 -10.81
N PHE A 934 -40.34 -18.49 -10.63
CA PHE A 934 -39.10 -17.86 -11.11
C PHE A 934 -37.87 -18.36 -10.37
N LEU A 935 -37.92 -18.43 -9.03
CA LEU A 935 -36.82 -18.91 -8.21
C LEU A 935 -36.41 -20.35 -8.59
N SER A 936 -37.39 -21.24 -8.84
CA SER A 936 -37.12 -22.62 -9.29
C SER A 936 -36.43 -22.73 -10.65
N LEU A 937 -36.53 -21.68 -11.49
CA LEU A 937 -35.92 -21.63 -12.81
C LEU A 937 -34.52 -21.00 -12.79
N LEU A 938 -34.21 -20.24 -11.76
CA LEU A 938 -32.90 -19.61 -11.56
C LEU A 938 -31.88 -20.60 -10.96
N GLY A 939 -32.33 -21.54 -10.11
CA GLY A 939 -31.49 -22.62 -9.57
C GLY A 939 -31.02 -23.68 -10.60
N ILE A 940 -31.31 -23.51 -11.89
CA ILE A 940 -30.91 -24.44 -12.95
C ILE A 940 -29.41 -24.34 -13.27
N GLY A 941 -28.77 -23.21 -12.93
CA GLY A 941 -27.31 -23.07 -13.07
C GLY A 941 -26.51 -23.81 -11.99
N SER A 942 -27.13 -24.26 -10.91
CA SER A 942 -26.46 -24.82 -9.72
C SER A 942 -26.79 -26.30 -9.44
N GLU A 943 -27.80 -26.86 -10.11
CA GLU A 943 -28.18 -28.27 -9.97
C GLU A 943 -28.23 -28.94 -11.36
N ASN A 944 -27.07 -29.38 -11.85
CA ASN A 944 -26.91 -30.58 -12.68
C ASN A 944 -25.45 -31.01 -12.81
#